data_AF-A0A1K1QNR1-F1
#
_entry.id   AF-A0A1K1QNR1-F1
#
_cell.length_a   1.000
_cell.length_b   1.000
_cell.length_c   1.000
_cell.angle_alpha   90.00
_cell.angle_beta   90.00
_cell.angle_gamma   90.00
#
_symmetry.space_group_name_H-M   'P 1'
#
loop_
_entity.id
_entity.type
_entity.pdbx_description
1 polymer ?
#
loop_
_entity_poly.entity_id
_entity_poly.type
_entity_poly.pdbx_seq_one_letter_code
_entity_poly.pdbx_strand_id
1 'polypeptide(L)'
;MADYYTLLTDAGIAYETACKAAGTPIKLSQISVGDGGGEVYNPAATATALKREVWRGPLNALFQDEKNPSWLLAEVTIPPEVGGWYVREAGIWTDTGILYAIVKYPESFKPVLATSGSGKEFYIRAIFETSNAELVTLLIDDTVVKATRAWVASYVADELAKLDRKQSVRVATTGNIVLSGAQAIDGIAVIAGNRVLVKSQTLAKDNGIYVAANDAWVRAKDADASAEVTSGLIVSVEEGATLANTIWQLVTDGAIVLGATGLVFQNITQGFAPLNSPALLGVPTAPTAPVSTNNQQLATTAFVQRALGNHSSVGGLDASTVLTADAFGRSFIINSANPVNITLPKASTGFNGGTITFTNVSTGPATIVLQGTDYVAGMMPGQLALKTMDTITLSTGAGITWYAEGGSIRDVLSTSFKELMAGKISFGQLGLGGIGAPILETFKAITPGGLYLAYGALVPNLATPDAPPDSSGNVLGVLAITPRSDCTYYFAFENAILGNQRRFWVGQYNLPSGGLFWSCLLTNDNLPFRGKMHYRTAGVYQWTVPAGVTKAYVEVVGGGGSGAFGGDGSTTIGAGGGGGGGISNRLCTVVPGSVISVTVGAGGAAVTVEGDPGIAGGTSSFGSFCSATGGRGGVMNNGAQSGVGAGGDFNASLGLGFPPVRNSAGTGNWGGPGGGGESAFAALDTSILTRPGMGGGGRSKTRSQAGADGCVFITY
;
A
#
# COMPACT_ATOMS: atom_id res chain seq x y z
N MET A 1 -60.90 60.94 -18.28
CA MET A 1 -60.44 60.57 -16.94
C MET A 1 -60.92 59.15 -16.69
N ALA A 2 -60.13 58.25 -16.12
CA ALA A 2 -60.61 56.90 -15.83
C ALA A 2 -61.80 56.96 -14.85
N ASP A 3 -62.79 56.08 -15.00
CA ASP A 3 -63.99 56.07 -14.15
C ASP A 3 -63.67 55.81 -12.66
N TYR A 4 -62.53 55.14 -12.43
CA TYR A 4 -61.92 54.83 -11.13
C TYR A 4 -60.43 55.12 -11.19
N TYR A 5 -59.88 55.64 -10.09
CA TYR A 5 -58.51 56.15 -10.05
C TYR A 5 -57.98 56.22 -8.62
N THR A 6 -56.66 56.30 -8.49
CA THR A 6 -55.97 56.59 -7.22
C THR A 6 -55.32 57.96 -7.32
N LEU A 7 -55.45 58.79 -6.27
CA LEU A 7 -54.75 60.07 -6.14
C LEU A 7 -53.82 60.02 -4.92
N LEU A 8 -52.59 60.51 -5.07
CA LEU A 8 -51.81 60.92 -3.90
C LEU A 8 -52.47 62.14 -3.27
N THR A 9 -52.55 62.17 -1.95
CA THR A 9 -53.07 63.35 -1.25
C THR A 9 -51.97 64.41 -1.10
N ASP A 10 -52.34 65.66 -0.86
CA ASP A 10 -51.38 66.74 -0.61
C ASP A 10 -50.50 66.41 0.61
N ALA A 11 -51.07 65.75 1.62
CA ALA A 11 -50.35 65.27 2.80
C ALA A 11 -49.41 64.10 2.49
N GLY A 12 -49.81 63.19 1.59
CA GLY A 12 -48.97 62.10 1.10
C GLY A 12 -47.76 62.61 0.33
N ILE A 13 -47.96 63.57 -0.57
CA ILE A 13 -46.87 64.24 -1.33
C ILE A 13 -45.91 64.97 -0.38
N ALA A 14 -46.44 65.67 0.63
CA ALA A 14 -45.61 66.32 1.65
C ALA A 14 -44.79 65.29 2.47
N TYR A 15 -45.38 64.15 2.81
CA TYR A 15 -44.68 63.06 3.49
C TYR A 15 -43.58 62.45 2.61
N GLU A 16 -43.85 62.19 1.32
CA GLU A 16 -42.82 61.74 0.37
C GLU A 16 -41.64 62.72 0.32
N THR A 17 -41.95 64.02 0.23
CA THR A 17 -40.95 65.08 0.14
C THR A 17 -40.10 65.15 1.40
N ALA A 18 -40.71 64.97 2.58
CA ALA A 18 -40.01 64.96 3.86
C ALA A 18 -39.10 63.72 4.02
N CYS A 19 -39.60 62.53 3.68
CA CYS A 19 -38.81 61.30 3.66
C CYS A 19 -37.61 61.42 2.72
N LYS A 20 -37.82 61.98 1.52
CA LYS A 20 -36.76 62.24 0.53
C LYS A 20 -35.70 63.20 1.06
N ALA A 21 -36.10 64.30 1.70
CA ALA A 21 -35.17 65.27 2.28
C ALA A 21 -34.37 64.68 3.45
N ALA A 22 -34.97 63.78 4.22
CA ALA A 22 -34.36 63.14 5.39
C ALA A 22 -33.55 61.86 5.04
N GLY A 23 -33.65 61.36 3.81
CA GLY A 23 -33.06 60.06 3.43
C GLY A 23 -33.70 58.88 4.17
N THR A 24 -34.92 59.04 4.69
CA THR A 24 -35.65 57.99 5.41
C THR A 24 -36.66 57.32 4.49
N PRO A 25 -36.92 56.00 4.65
CA PRO A 25 -37.87 55.33 3.79
C PRO A 25 -39.32 55.74 4.04
N ILE A 26 -40.13 55.71 2.99
CA ILE A 26 -41.59 55.89 3.07
C ILE A 26 -42.19 54.60 3.65
N LYS A 27 -42.92 54.70 4.77
CA LYS A 27 -43.56 53.55 5.43
C LYS A 27 -45.07 53.62 5.30
N LEU A 28 -45.63 52.68 4.54
CA LEU A 28 -47.07 52.48 4.41
C LEU A 28 -47.47 51.23 5.20
N SER A 29 -48.47 51.34 6.08
CA SER A 29 -48.78 50.29 7.06
C SER A 29 -50.21 49.76 6.96
N GLN A 30 -51.16 50.57 6.50
CA GLN A 30 -52.58 50.24 6.57
C GLN A 30 -53.33 50.60 5.29
N ILE A 31 -54.37 49.81 4.97
CA ILE A 31 -55.42 50.21 4.04
C ILE A 31 -56.72 50.34 4.82
N SER A 32 -57.47 51.40 4.54
CA SER A 32 -58.86 51.53 4.95
C SER A 32 -59.80 51.56 3.76
N VAL A 33 -61.07 51.26 4.03
CA VAL A 33 -62.15 51.26 3.05
C VAL A 33 -63.35 51.97 3.62
N GLY A 34 -64.09 52.62 2.73
CA GLY A 34 -65.25 53.41 3.07
C GLY A 34 -66.42 53.14 2.14
N ASP A 35 -67.60 53.49 2.62
CA ASP A 35 -68.86 53.37 1.88
C ASP A 35 -69.29 54.70 1.24
N GLY A 36 -68.43 55.74 1.24
CA GLY A 36 -68.68 57.03 0.59
C GLY A 36 -69.78 57.87 1.25
N GLY A 37 -70.24 57.49 2.45
CA GLY A 37 -71.41 58.10 3.07
C GLY A 37 -72.73 57.65 2.45
N GLY A 38 -72.75 56.47 1.81
CA GLY A 38 -73.93 55.87 1.18
C GLY A 38 -74.01 56.04 -0.34
N GLU A 39 -73.23 56.95 -0.92
CA GLU A 39 -73.27 57.30 -2.35
C GLU A 39 -71.85 57.41 -2.93
N VAL A 40 -71.68 57.15 -4.23
CA VAL A 40 -70.40 57.33 -4.92
C VAL A 40 -70.07 58.82 -5.03
N TYR A 41 -68.80 59.20 -4.83
CA TYR A 41 -68.34 60.58 -4.97
C TYR A 41 -66.99 60.64 -5.67
N ASN A 42 -66.49 61.86 -5.93
CA ASN A 42 -65.16 62.09 -6.50
C ASN A 42 -64.20 62.53 -5.38
N PRO A 43 -63.25 61.66 -4.95
CA PRO A 43 -62.18 62.05 -4.04
C PRO A 43 -61.29 63.14 -4.62
N ALA A 44 -60.79 64.03 -3.76
CA ALA A 44 -59.87 65.11 -4.09
C ALA A 44 -58.51 64.92 -3.39
N ALA A 45 -57.43 65.46 -3.95
CA ALA A 45 -56.09 65.39 -3.36
C ALA A 45 -55.97 66.07 -1.99
N THR A 46 -56.86 67.01 -1.68
CA THR A 46 -56.95 67.68 -0.37
C THR A 46 -57.54 66.80 0.74
N ALA A 47 -57.96 65.57 0.43
CA ALA A 47 -58.56 64.67 1.42
C ALA A 47 -57.55 64.27 2.50
N THR A 48 -57.95 64.41 3.76
CA THR A 48 -57.17 63.97 4.94
C THR A 48 -57.73 62.71 5.60
N ALA A 49 -58.93 62.29 5.21
CA ALA A 49 -59.60 61.07 5.65
C ALA A 49 -60.60 60.59 4.56
N LEU A 50 -61.03 59.34 4.69
CA LEU A 50 -62.17 58.82 3.91
C LEU A 50 -63.47 59.54 4.32
N LYS A 51 -64.41 59.69 3.38
CA LYS A 51 -65.68 60.37 3.63
C LYS A 51 -66.52 59.63 4.69
N ARG A 52 -66.51 58.29 4.65
CA ARG A 52 -66.95 57.45 5.76
C ARG A 52 -66.20 56.12 5.75
N GLU A 53 -65.21 56.01 6.62
CA GLU A 53 -64.48 54.76 6.85
C GLU A 53 -65.37 53.72 7.55
N VAL A 54 -65.39 52.50 7.00
CA VAL A 54 -66.15 51.36 7.55
C VAL A 54 -65.23 50.22 7.99
N TRP A 55 -63.99 50.19 7.51
CA TRP A 55 -62.98 49.23 7.95
C TRP A 55 -61.56 49.73 7.70
N ARG A 56 -60.62 49.32 8.54
CA ARG A 56 -59.18 49.55 8.41
C ARG A 56 -58.43 48.32 8.88
N GLY A 57 -57.37 47.96 8.17
CA GLY A 57 -56.48 46.87 8.54
C GLY A 57 -55.06 47.08 8.01
N PRO A 58 -54.12 46.20 8.40
CA PRO A 58 -52.76 46.22 7.87
C PRO A 58 -52.76 45.95 6.35
N LEU A 59 -51.75 46.48 5.66
CA LEU A 59 -51.46 46.10 4.28
C LEU A 59 -51.10 44.61 4.21
N ASN A 60 -51.68 43.88 3.24
CA ASN A 60 -51.29 42.50 2.98
C ASN A 60 -50.03 42.42 2.11
N ALA A 61 -49.88 43.36 1.18
CA ALA A 61 -48.76 43.39 0.26
C ALA A 61 -48.58 44.78 -0.33
N LEU A 62 -47.32 45.16 -0.57
CA LEU A 62 -46.93 46.35 -1.32
C LEU A 62 -45.81 45.92 -2.27
N PHE A 63 -45.95 46.08 -3.58
CA PHE A 63 -44.87 45.70 -4.51
C PHE A 63 -44.68 46.77 -5.59
N GLN A 64 -43.45 46.86 -6.11
CA GLN A 64 -43.12 47.65 -7.28
C GLN A 64 -43.44 46.87 -8.55
N ASP A 65 -44.03 47.52 -9.56
CA ASP A 65 -44.32 46.87 -10.84
C ASP A 65 -43.03 46.61 -11.63
N GLU A 66 -42.88 45.38 -12.14
CA GLU A 66 -41.67 44.93 -12.85
C GLU A 66 -41.47 45.65 -14.19
N LYS A 67 -42.55 46.16 -14.81
CA LYS A 67 -42.50 46.86 -16.10
C LYS A 67 -42.46 48.38 -15.94
N ASN A 68 -42.98 48.91 -14.83
CA ASN A 68 -43.06 50.34 -14.54
C ASN A 68 -42.53 50.59 -13.12
N PRO A 69 -41.22 50.85 -12.97
CA PRO A 69 -40.63 51.07 -11.66
C PRO A 69 -41.31 52.17 -10.83
N SER A 70 -41.94 53.18 -11.45
CA SER A 70 -42.66 54.23 -10.72
C SER A 70 -44.02 53.82 -10.13
N TRP A 71 -44.53 52.62 -10.44
CA TRP A 71 -45.82 52.15 -9.97
C TRP A 71 -45.68 51.24 -8.76
N LEU A 72 -46.48 51.56 -7.74
CA LEU A 72 -46.63 50.75 -6.54
C LEU A 72 -48.02 50.13 -6.49
N LEU A 73 -48.06 48.85 -6.18
CA LEU A 73 -49.24 48.03 -6.05
C LEU A 73 -49.49 47.74 -4.57
N ALA A 74 -50.55 48.29 -4.01
CA ALA A 74 -50.96 48.04 -2.64
C ALA A 74 -52.18 47.12 -2.59
N GLU A 75 -52.11 46.10 -1.73
CA GLU A 75 -53.13 45.04 -1.64
C GLU A 75 -53.59 44.82 -0.21
N VAL A 76 -54.89 44.58 -0.05
CA VAL A 76 -55.48 44.15 1.22
C VAL A 76 -56.57 43.10 0.98
N THR A 77 -56.64 42.13 1.89
CA THR A 77 -57.73 41.15 1.93
C THR A 77 -58.57 41.40 3.17
N ILE A 78 -59.87 41.63 2.99
CA ILE A 78 -60.81 41.82 4.09
C ILE A 78 -61.37 40.45 4.50
N PRO A 79 -61.21 40.02 5.77
CA PRO A 79 -61.68 38.73 6.25
C PRO A 79 -63.18 38.49 6.00
N PRO A 80 -63.62 37.23 5.89
CA PRO A 80 -65.04 36.89 5.67
C PRO A 80 -65.96 37.27 6.84
N GLU A 81 -65.40 37.37 8.05
CA GLU A 81 -66.05 37.77 9.31
C GLU A 81 -66.46 39.26 9.33
N VAL A 82 -65.93 40.07 8.42
CA VAL A 82 -66.10 41.53 8.41
C VAL A 82 -66.76 41.98 7.10
N GLY A 83 -67.85 42.74 7.19
CA GLY A 83 -68.63 43.18 6.01
C GLY A 83 -70.01 43.71 6.38
N GLY A 84 -70.94 43.68 5.43
CA GLY A 84 -72.30 44.20 5.57
C GLY A 84 -72.49 45.60 4.97
N TRP A 85 -71.54 46.07 4.16
CA TRP A 85 -71.51 47.42 3.59
C TRP A 85 -70.97 47.39 2.15
N TYR A 86 -71.22 48.48 1.43
CA TYR A 86 -70.68 48.71 0.09
C TYR A 86 -69.32 49.39 0.18
N VAL A 87 -68.38 48.97 -0.66
CA VAL A 87 -67.07 49.60 -0.83
C VAL A 87 -67.18 50.62 -1.96
N ARG A 88 -66.81 51.87 -1.72
CA ARG A 88 -66.82 52.97 -2.72
C ARG A 88 -65.54 53.81 -2.71
N GLU A 89 -64.78 53.74 -1.63
CA GLU A 89 -63.52 54.43 -1.45
C GLU A 89 -62.53 53.55 -0.70
N ALA A 90 -61.24 53.74 -0.93
CA ALA A 90 -60.18 53.15 -0.13
C ALA A 90 -59.07 54.16 0.13
N GLY A 91 -58.38 54.03 1.26
CA GLY A 91 -57.29 54.92 1.68
C GLY A 91 -56.06 54.10 2.01
N ILE A 92 -54.89 54.56 1.56
CA ILE A 92 -53.59 53.98 1.91
C ILE A 92 -52.93 54.89 2.93
N TRP A 93 -52.46 54.35 4.04
CA TRP A 93 -52.00 55.11 5.20
C TRP A 93 -50.54 54.83 5.55
N THR A 94 -49.86 55.87 6.05
CA THR A 94 -48.53 55.73 6.65
C THR A 94 -48.60 55.10 8.05
N ASP A 95 -47.46 54.63 8.56
CA ASP A 95 -47.30 54.20 9.96
C ASP A 95 -47.60 55.32 10.98
N THR A 96 -47.44 56.58 10.58
CA THR A 96 -47.74 57.77 11.38
C THR A 96 -49.19 58.25 11.27
N GLY A 97 -50.05 57.55 10.51
CA GLY A 97 -51.47 57.88 10.39
C GLY A 97 -51.81 58.96 9.37
N ILE A 98 -50.90 59.28 8.44
CA ILE A 98 -51.14 60.20 7.32
C ILE A 98 -51.85 59.43 6.21
N LEU A 99 -52.96 59.97 5.69
CA LEU A 99 -53.61 59.43 4.49
C LEU A 99 -52.72 59.74 3.29
N TYR A 100 -52.01 58.74 2.79
CA TYR A 100 -51.01 58.89 1.75
C TYR A 100 -51.63 58.92 0.34
N ALA A 101 -52.58 58.03 0.08
CA ALA A 101 -53.32 57.99 -1.18
C ALA A 101 -54.80 57.67 -0.95
N ILE A 102 -55.67 58.23 -1.80
CA ILE A 102 -57.11 57.98 -1.80
C ILE A 102 -57.56 57.38 -3.14
N VAL A 103 -58.37 56.34 -3.07
CA VAL A 103 -58.82 55.52 -4.20
C VAL A 103 -60.31 55.72 -4.38
N LYS A 104 -60.73 56.11 -5.59
CA LYS A 104 -62.13 56.00 -6.03
C LYS A 104 -62.36 54.57 -6.49
N TYR A 105 -63.16 53.79 -5.75
CA TYR A 105 -63.36 52.37 -6.00
C TYR A 105 -64.75 52.08 -6.60
N PRO A 106 -64.90 51.12 -7.53
CA PRO A 106 -66.22 50.70 -8.03
C PRO A 106 -67.11 50.19 -6.90
N GLU A 107 -68.35 50.67 -6.88
CA GLU A 107 -69.33 50.24 -5.89
C GLU A 107 -69.45 48.71 -5.86
N SER A 108 -69.10 48.11 -4.73
CA SER A 108 -69.04 46.66 -4.58
C SER A 108 -69.52 46.24 -3.20
N PHE A 109 -70.48 45.33 -3.13
CA PHE A 109 -71.00 44.85 -1.85
C PHE A 109 -70.08 43.79 -1.21
N LYS A 110 -69.68 44.02 0.05
CA LYS A 110 -68.96 43.04 0.88
C LYS A 110 -69.94 42.32 1.81
N PRO A 111 -70.31 41.05 1.54
CA PRO A 111 -71.13 40.29 2.48
C PRO A 111 -70.32 39.89 3.74
N VAL A 112 -71.02 39.70 4.85
CA VAL A 112 -70.47 39.19 6.12
C VAL A 112 -71.05 37.81 6.42
N LEU A 113 -70.18 36.89 6.84
CA LEU A 113 -70.52 35.48 7.06
C LEU A 113 -71.66 35.31 8.10
N ALA A 114 -71.64 36.09 9.18
CA ALA A 114 -72.54 35.93 10.32
C ALA A 114 -74.03 36.16 10.02
N THR A 115 -74.38 37.06 9.09
CA THR A 115 -75.79 37.40 8.76
C THR A 115 -76.22 36.96 7.36
N SER A 116 -75.28 36.57 6.49
CA SER A 116 -75.57 36.33 5.07
C SER A 116 -75.47 34.87 4.64
N GLY A 117 -75.01 33.96 5.51
CA GLY A 117 -74.82 32.54 5.19
C GLY A 117 -73.72 32.22 4.16
N SER A 118 -73.05 33.24 3.62
CA SER A 118 -71.93 33.16 2.68
C SER A 118 -70.96 34.30 2.97
N GLY A 119 -69.69 33.99 3.25
CA GLY A 119 -68.62 34.95 3.43
C GLY A 119 -67.72 34.97 2.18
N LYS A 120 -67.52 36.14 1.58
CA LYS A 120 -66.57 36.32 0.47
C LYS A 120 -65.32 37.02 1.01
N GLU A 121 -64.13 36.43 0.81
CA GLU A 121 -62.88 37.18 0.93
C GLU A 121 -62.89 38.27 -0.15
N PHE A 122 -62.74 39.53 0.25
CA PHE A 122 -62.84 40.67 -0.65
C PHE A 122 -61.49 41.32 -0.76
N TYR A 123 -61.01 41.37 -1.99
CA TYR A 123 -59.65 41.73 -2.32
C TYR A 123 -59.63 43.08 -3.02
N ILE A 124 -58.88 44.02 -2.46
CA ILE A 124 -58.69 45.35 -3.02
C ILE A 124 -57.24 45.49 -3.44
N ARG A 125 -57.07 45.89 -4.69
CA ARG A 125 -55.78 46.17 -5.32
C ARG A 125 -55.83 47.59 -5.85
N ALA A 126 -54.93 48.43 -5.36
CA ALA A 126 -54.80 49.81 -5.80
C ALA A 126 -53.40 50.03 -6.38
N ILE A 127 -53.34 50.67 -7.56
CA ILE A 127 -52.10 51.10 -8.18
C ILE A 127 -52.00 52.61 -8.00
N PHE A 128 -50.82 53.09 -7.60
CA PHE A 128 -50.50 54.51 -7.56
C PHE A 128 -49.07 54.73 -8.03
N GLU A 129 -48.83 55.92 -8.59
CA GLU A 129 -47.51 56.34 -9.05
C GLU A 129 -46.85 57.19 -7.98
N THR A 130 -45.59 56.90 -7.66
CA THR A 130 -44.76 57.72 -6.77
C THR A 130 -43.65 58.39 -7.58
N SER A 131 -43.25 59.58 -7.14
CA SER A 131 -42.14 60.32 -7.76
C SER A 131 -40.76 59.66 -7.53
N ASN A 132 -40.66 58.69 -6.60
CA ASN A 132 -39.41 57.96 -6.35
C ASN A 132 -39.64 56.58 -5.69
N ALA A 133 -39.90 55.56 -6.50
CA ALA A 133 -40.11 54.20 -6.01
C ALA A 133 -38.85 53.53 -5.45
N GLU A 134 -37.64 54.05 -5.72
CA GLU A 134 -36.37 53.50 -5.18
C GLU A 134 -36.20 53.72 -3.66
N LEU A 135 -36.88 54.71 -3.07
CA LEU A 135 -36.78 55.02 -1.62
C LEU A 135 -37.93 54.44 -0.77
N VAL A 136 -38.84 53.67 -1.37
CA VAL A 136 -39.87 52.95 -0.61
C VAL A 136 -39.29 51.62 -0.14
N THR A 137 -38.68 51.59 1.04
CA THR A 137 -38.23 50.30 1.59
C THR A 137 -39.44 49.47 1.97
N LEU A 138 -39.55 48.35 1.28
CA LEU A 138 -40.49 47.27 1.49
C LEU A 138 -40.33 46.69 2.91
N LEU A 139 -40.99 47.28 3.91
CA LEU A 139 -41.21 46.64 5.20
C LEU A 139 -42.51 45.87 5.12
N ILE A 140 -42.44 44.71 4.47
CA ILE A 140 -43.46 43.67 4.62
C ILE A 140 -43.37 43.15 6.06
N ASP A 141 -44.51 43.09 6.75
CA ASP A 141 -44.63 42.20 7.91
C ASP A 141 -44.85 40.78 7.37
N ASP A 142 -43.76 39.99 7.36
CA ASP A 142 -43.74 38.61 6.83
C ASP A 142 -44.69 37.65 7.59
N THR A 143 -45.35 38.09 8.66
CA THR A 143 -46.33 37.27 9.39
C THR A 143 -47.72 37.24 8.74
N VAL A 144 -48.01 38.09 7.73
CA VAL A 144 -49.37 38.25 7.17
C VAL A 144 -49.47 38.08 5.64
N VAL A 145 -48.36 37.87 4.92
CA VAL A 145 -48.38 37.75 3.45
C VAL A 145 -48.77 36.34 2.98
N LYS A 146 -49.82 36.25 2.16
CA LYS A 146 -50.18 35.01 1.42
C LYS A 146 -49.50 35.04 0.05
N ALA A 147 -48.54 34.14 -0.21
CA ALA A 147 -47.97 33.97 -1.54
C ALA A 147 -49.00 33.40 -2.52
N THR A 148 -49.03 33.88 -3.78
CA THR A 148 -49.90 33.28 -4.79
C THR A 148 -49.43 31.85 -5.08
N ARG A 149 -50.37 30.92 -5.32
CA ARG A 149 -50.04 29.52 -5.64
C ARG A 149 -49.09 29.41 -6.85
N ALA A 150 -49.27 30.28 -7.85
CA ALA A 150 -48.43 30.31 -9.03
C ALA A 150 -46.98 30.68 -8.68
N TRP A 151 -46.79 31.72 -7.86
CA TRP A 151 -45.46 32.13 -7.38
C TRP A 151 -44.78 31.03 -6.56
N VAL A 152 -45.52 30.39 -5.64
CA VAL A 152 -44.94 29.28 -4.85
C VAL A 152 -44.53 28.13 -5.75
N ALA A 153 -45.37 27.76 -6.73
CA ALA A 153 -45.06 26.67 -7.65
C ALA A 153 -43.83 26.98 -8.53
N SER A 154 -43.70 28.21 -9.04
CA SER A 154 -42.54 28.61 -9.84
C SER A 154 -41.27 28.69 -8.99
N TYR A 155 -41.34 29.32 -7.81
CA TYR A 155 -40.21 29.44 -6.91
C TYR A 155 -39.68 28.07 -6.48
N VAL A 156 -40.57 27.16 -6.08
CA VAL A 156 -40.18 25.79 -5.72
C VAL A 156 -39.59 25.04 -6.91
N ALA A 157 -40.12 25.20 -8.12
CA ALA A 157 -39.56 24.57 -9.31
C ALA A 157 -38.15 25.08 -9.62
N ASP A 158 -37.92 26.39 -9.53
CA ASP A 158 -36.61 27.01 -9.78
C ASP A 158 -35.58 26.62 -8.72
N GLU A 159 -35.98 26.55 -7.44
CA GLU A 159 -35.09 26.09 -6.37
C GLU A 159 -34.76 24.59 -6.49
N LEU A 160 -35.73 23.75 -6.88
CA LEU A 160 -35.47 22.33 -7.14
C LEU A 160 -34.54 22.13 -8.35
N ALA A 161 -34.65 22.98 -9.38
CA ALA A 161 -33.76 22.94 -10.54
C ALA A 161 -32.30 23.26 -10.19
N LYS A 162 -32.04 24.01 -9.10
CA LYS A 162 -30.68 24.32 -8.61
C LYS A 162 -30.03 23.19 -7.83
N LEU A 163 -30.78 22.17 -7.41
CA LEU A 163 -30.21 21.03 -6.70
C LEU A 163 -29.26 20.25 -7.61
N ASP A 164 -28.12 19.83 -7.06
CA ASP A 164 -27.13 19.04 -7.79
C ASP A 164 -27.69 17.67 -8.20
N ARG A 165 -28.65 17.11 -7.46
CA ARG A 165 -29.34 15.86 -7.80
C ARG A 165 -30.43 16.12 -8.83
N LYS A 166 -30.20 15.67 -10.07
CA LYS A 166 -31.14 15.83 -11.19
C LYS A 166 -32.10 14.67 -11.30
N GLN A 167 -33.20 14.89 -12.01
CA GLN A 167 -34.08 13.80 -12.40
C GLN A 167 -33.32 12.80 -13.27
N SER A 168 -33.64 11.52 -13.09
CA SER A 168 -33.05 10.42 -13.84
C SER A 168 -33.18 10.63 -15.35
N VAL A 169 -32.24 10.04 -16.08
CA VAL A 169 -32.28 9.96 -17.53
C VAL A 169 -32.59 8.53 -17.92
N ARG A 170 -33.27 8.37 -19.05
CA ARG A 170 -33.58 7.06 -19.58
C ARG A 170 -32.30 6.32 -19.98
N VAL A 171 -31.38 7.01 -20.66
CA VAL A 171 -30.12 6.43 -21.17
C VAL A 171 -28.97 7.44 -21.11
N ALA A 172 -27.75 6.93 -21.22
CA ALA A 172 -26.54 7.75 -21.38
C ALA A 172 -25.79 7.40 -22.67
N THR A 173 -25.16 8.38 -23.29
CA THR A 173 -24.43 8.17 -24.56
C THR A 173 -23.16 7.34 -24.36
N THR A 174 -22.93 6.36 -25.23
CA THR A 174 -21.69 5.56 -25.29
C THR A 174 -20.64 6.11 -26.27
N GLY A 175 -21.03 7.09 -27.10
CA GLY A 175 -20.19 7.79 -28.07
C GLY A 175 -20.84 9.09 -28.53
N ASN A 176 -20.25 9.74 -29.54
CA ASN A 176 -20.77 10.99 -30.10
C ASN A 176 -22.10 10.73 -30.84
N ILE A 177 -23.09 11.61 -30.65
CA ILE A 177 -24.41 11.52 -31.28
C ILE A 177 -24.79 12.83 -31.99
N VAL A 178 -25.85 12.77 -32.79
CA VAL A 178 -26.52 13.96 -33.33
C VAL A 178 -27.61 14.39 -32.36
N LEU A 179 -27.61 15.64 -31.91
CA LEU A 179 -28.59 16.18 -30.97
C LEU A 179 -29.91 16.59 -31.67
N SER A 180 -30.49 15.68 -32.45
CA SER A 180 -31.77 15.85 -33.13
C SER A 180 -32.38 14.51 -33.53
N GLY A 181 -33.70 14.43 -33.61
CA GLY A 181 -34.41 13.25 -34.11
C GLY A 181 -34.35 12.03 -33.18
N ALA A 182 -35.16 11.02 -33.49
CA ALA A 182 -35.18 9.75 -32.78
C ALA A 182 -33.99 8.86 -33.21
N GLN A 183 -33.39 8.16 -32.26
CA GLN A 183 -32.21 7.32 -32.50
C GLN A 183 -32.03 6.26 -31.41
N ALA A 184 -31.19 5.25 -31.65
CA ALA A 184 -30.85 4.25 -30.64
C ALA A 184 -29.58 4.67 -29.88
N ILE A 185 -29.65 4.66 -28.55
CA ILE A 185 -28.52 4.98 -27.66
C ILE A 185 -28.39 3.83 -26.66
N ASP A 186 -27.16 3.28 -26.55
CA ASP A 186 -26.86 2.12 -25.70
C ASP A 186 -27.85 0.95 -25.88
N GLY A 187 -28.27 0.69 -27.12
CA GLY A 187 -29.23 -0.38 -27.45
C GLY A 187 -30.71 -0.05 -27.21
N ILE A 188 -31.05 1.15 -26.72
CA ILE A 188 -32.42 1.57 -26.42
C ILE A 188 -32.88 2.65 -27.40
N ALA A 189 -34.10 2.52 -27.93
CA ALA A 189 -34.70 3.52 -28.81
C ALA A 189 -35.12 4.77 -28.01
N VAL A 190 -34.54 5.93 -28.33
CA VAL A 190 -34.83 7.24 -27.73
C VAL A 190 -35.74 8.03 -28.65
N ILE A 191 -36.88 8.47 -28.13
CA ILE A 191 -37.91 9.24 -28.85
C ILE A 191 -38.19 10.57 -28.15
N ALA A 192 -38.99 11.44 -28.80
CA ALA A 192 -39.34 12.75 -28.27
C ALA A 192 -39.88 12.68 -26.82
N GLY A 193 -39.39 13.55 -25.95
CA GLY A 193 -39.72 13.61 -24.52
C GLY A 193 -38.82 12.75 -23.61
N ASN A 194 -37.99 11.85 -24.15
CA ASN A 194 -37.06 11.08 -23.32
C ASN A 194 -35.87 11.93 -22.86
N ARG A 195 -35.49 11.79 -21.60
CA ARG A 195 -34.29 12.41 -21.02
C ARG A 195 -33.05 11.56 -21.30
N VAL A 196 -31.97 12.19 -21.74
CA VAL A 196 -30.70 11.53 -22.09
C VAL A 196 -29.53 12.26 -21.43
N LEU A 197 -28.65 11.52 -20.77
CA LEU A 197 -27.33 12.04 -20.40
C LEU A 197 -26.41 11.96 -21.61
N VAL A 198 -26.15 13.12 -22.21
CA VAL A 198 -25.18 13.30 -23.28
C VAL A 198 -23.82 13.60 -22.66
N LYS A 199 -22.93 12.62 -22.64
CA LYS A 199 -21.62 12.70 -21.97
C LYS A 199 -20.43 12.43 -22.90
N SER A 200 -20.67 12.24 -24.19
CA SER A 200 -19.68 11.75 -25.13
C SER A 200 -19.66 12.50 -26.46
N GLN A 201 -20.09 13.77 -26.47
CA GLN A 201 -19.92 14.63 -27.64
C GLN A 201 -18.44 14.93 -27.91
N THR A 202 -18.11 15.14 -29.18
CA THR A 202 -16.76 15.57 -29.59
C THR A 202 -16.33 16.89 -28.94
N LEU A 203 -17.26 17.84 -28.82
CA LEU A 203 -17.05 19.08 -28.08
C LEU A 203 -17.67 18.93 -26.69
N ALA A 204 -16.84 18.88 -25.65
CA ALA A 204 -17.30 18.63 -24.28
C ALA A 204 -18.31 19.69 -23.77
N LYS A 205 -18.30 20.90 -24.31
CA LYS A 205 -19.26 21.96 -23.96
C LYS A 205 -20.71 21.63 -24.35
N ASP A 206 -20.89 20.71 -25.30
CA ASP A 206 -22.19 20.27 -25.78
C ASP A 206 -22.73 19.08 -24.97
N ASN A 207 -21.94 18.50 -24.07
CA ASN A 207 -22.43 17.50 -23.11
C ASN A 207 -23.46 18.13 -22.14
N GLY A 208 -24.24 17.29 -21.48
CA GLY A 208 -25.26 17.68 -20.50
C GLY A 208 -26.47 16.76 -20.52
N ILE A 209 -27.55 17.19 -19.89
CA ILE A 209 -28.82 16.46 -19.87
C ILE A 209 -29.75 17.08 -20.90
N TYR A 210 -30.24 16.28 -21.83
CA TYR A 210 -31.10 16.71 -22.92
C TYR A 210 -32.44 15.99 -22.90
N VAL A 211 -33.47 16.66 -23.42
CA VAL A 211 -34.75 16.06 -23.77
C VAL A 211 -34.77 15.86 -25.28
N ALA A 212 -34.91 14.61 -25.69
CA ALA A 212 -34.99 14.25 -27.09
C ALA A 212 -36.23 14.88 -27.74
N ALA A 213 -36.10 15.25 -29.01
CA ALA A 213 -37.16 15.85 -29.83
C ALA A 213 -37.03 15.38 -31.29
N ASN A 214 -38.07 15.60 -32.10
CA ASN A 214 -38.00 15.35 -33.53
C ASN A 214 -37.06 16.35 -34.23
N ASP A 215 -37.10 17.61 -33.79
CA ASP A 215 -36.18 18.65 -34.21
C ASP A 215 -34.91 18.63 -33.33
N ALA A 216 -34.22 19.76 -33.19
CA ALA A 216 -33.07 19.88 -32.30
C ALA A 216 -33.47 19.55 -30.85
N TRP A 217 -32.66 18.71 -30.21
CA TRP A 217 -32.81 18.38 -28.80
C TRP A 217 -32.51 19.61 -27.95
N VAL A 218 -33.26 19.78 -26.88
CA VAL A 218 -33.09 20.90 -25.93
C VAL A 218 -32.52 20.39 -24.63
N ARG A 219 -31.78 21.23 -23.90
CA ARG A 219 -31.36 20.89 -22.54
C ARG A 219 -32.58 20.70 -21.66
N ALA A 220 -32.48 19.78 -20.71
CA ALA A 220 -33.54 19.54 -19.76
C ALA A 220 -33.75 20.76 -18.86
N LYS A 221 -35.00 20.99 -18.43
CA LYS A 221 -35.42 22.17 -17.67
C LYS A 221 -34.67 22.36 -16.33
N ASP A 222 -34.15 21.29 -15.76
CA ASP A 222 -33.36 21.26 -14.52
C ASP A 222 -31.84 21.34 -14.76
N ALA A 223 -31.43 21.63 -16.00
CA ALA A 223 -30.04 21.75 -16.45
C ALA A 223 -29.92 22.67 -17.69
N ASP A 224 -30.80 23.67 -17.83
CA ASP A 224 -30.85 24.58 -18.99
C ASP A 224 -30.20 25.95 -18.71
N ALA A 225 -29.90 26.25 -17.45
CA ALA A 225 -29.16 27.44 -17.04
C ALA A 225 -27.83 27.12 -16.35
N SER A 226 -26.85 28.02 -16.48
CA SER A 226 -25.53 27.88 -15.84
C SER A 226 -25.61 27.76 -14.31
N ALA A 227 -26.61 28.38 -13.68
CA ALA A 227 -26.83 28.29 -12.23
C ALA A 227 -27.36 26.92 -11.78
N GLU A 228 -27.91 26.12 -12.70
CA GLU A 228 -28.44 24.78 -12.43
C GLU A 228 -27.39 23.69 -12.66
N VAL A 229 -26.28 24.03 -13.32
CA VAL A 229 -25.22 23.10 -13.69
C VAL A 229 -23.94 23.50 -12.95
N THR A 230 -23.80 22.95 -11.76
CA THR A 230 -22.70 23.15 -10.82
C THR A 230 -21.73 21.98 -10.85
N SER A 231 -20.47 22.22 -10.46
CA SER A 231 -19.54 21.13 -10.17
C SER A 231 -20.15 20.27 -9.06
N GLY A 232 -20.28 18.96 -9.30
CA GLY A 232 -20.94 18.06 -8.37
C GLY A 232 -22.36 17.63 -8.75
N LEU A 233 -22.95 18.16 -9.83
CA LEU A 233 -24.24 17.68 -10.36
C LEU A 233 -24.22 16.15 -10.55
N ILE A 234 -25.24 15.45 -10.03
CA ILE A 234 -25.41 13.99 -10.09
C ILE A 234 -26.69 13.62 -10.83
N VAL A 235 -26.62 12.60 -11.69
CA VAL A 235 -27.77 12.03 -12.40
C VAL A 235 -27.66 10.50 -12.53
N SER A 236 -28.79 9.80 -12.35
CA SER A 236 -28.88 8.34 -12.54
C SER A 236 -29.42 7.97 -13.93
N VAL A 237 -29.00 6.82 -14.43
CA VAL A 237 -29.38 6.23 -15.72
C VAL A 237 -30.24 4.99 -15.48
N GLU A 238 -31.40 4.92 -16.12
CA GLU A 238 -32.40 3.86 -15.90
C GLU A 238 -32.18 2.63 -16.79
N GLU A 239 -31.97 2.83 -18.09
CA GLU A 239 -31.92 1.78 -19.11
C GLU A 239 -30.62 1.85 -19.93
N GLY A 240 -30.30 0.76 -20.63
CA GLY A 240 -29.10 0.65 -21.47
C GLY A 240 -28.51 -0.75 -21.48
N ALA A 241 -27.86 -1.14 -22.57
CA ALA A 241 -27.14 -2.41 -22.67
C ALA A 241 -25.87 -2.43 -21.80
N THR A 242 -25.21 -1.27 -21.66
CA THR A 242 -23.92 -1.16 -20.94
C THR A 242 -23.95 -0.18 -19.78
N LEU A 243 -24.83 0.83 -19.81
CA LEU A 243 -24.88 1.93 -18.84
C LEU A 243 -26.16 1.96 -17.98
N ALA A 244 -27.00 0.92 -18.03
CA ALA A 244 -28.17 0.81 -17.15
C ALA A 244 -27.77 0.84 -15.66
N ASN A 245 -28.62 1.45 -14.83
CA ASN A 245 -28.46 1.56 -13.38
C ASN A 245 -27.15 2.25 -12.94
N THR A 246 -26.59 3.12 -13.79
CA THR A 246 -25.37 3.87 -13.44
C THR A 246 -25.69 5.25 -12.87
N ILE A 247 -24.78 5.79 -12.06
CA ILE A 247 -24.83 7.16 -11.51
C ILE A 247 -23.62 7.93 -12.04
N TRP A 248 -23.86 9.14 -12.54
CA TRP A 248 -22.84 10.00 -13.13
C TRP A 248 -22.79 11.35 -12.44
N GLN A 249 -21.57 11.84 -12.20
CA GLN A 249 -21.31 13.15 -11.61
C GLN A 249 -20.57 14.04 -12.60
N LEU A 250 -20.95 15.31 -12.66
CA LEU A 250 -20.19 16.35 -13.34
C LEU A 250 -18.95 16.70 -12.50
N VAL A 251 -17.76 16.47 -13.07
CA VAL A 251 -16.46 16.67 -12.40
C VAL A 251 -15.68 17.85 -13.00
N THR A 252 -16.34 18.69 -13.79
CA THR A 252 -15.76 19.95 -14.24
C THR A 252 -15.66 20.92 -13.07
N ASP A 253 -14.44 21.33 -12.71
CA ASP A 253 -14.19 22.24 -11.59
C ASP A 253 -14.43 23.71 -11.95
N GLY A 254 -14.82 24.49 -10.94
CA GLY A 254 -14.99 25.95 -11.05
C GLY A 254 -16.35 26.41 -11.55
N ALA A 255 -16.43 27.69 -11.95
CA ALA A 255 -17.66 28.29 -12.45
C ALA A 255 -17.99 27.77 -13.86
N ILE A 256 -19.21 27.28 -14.06
CA ILE A 256 -19.66 26.67 -15.31
C ILE A 256 -20.50 27.67 -16.10
N VAL A 257 -20.19 27.83 -17.39
CA VAL A 257 -21.00 28.61 -18.34
C VAL A 257 -21.44 27.68 -19.47
N LEU A 258 -22.75 27.40 -19.54
CA LEU A 258 -23.30 26.51 -20.57
C LEU A 258 -23.01 27.02 -21.98
N GLY A 259 -22.61 26.11 -22.86
CA GLY A 259 -22.22 26.42 -24.25
C GLY A 259 -20.81 26.97 -24.43
N ALA A 260 -20.07 27.20 -23.34
CA ALA A 260 -18.67 27.63 -23.35
C ALA A 260 -17.74 26.65 -22.59
N THR A 261 -18.08 26.34 -21.34
CA THR A 261 -17.30 25.43 -20.48
C THR A 261 -17.48 23.98 -20.91
N GLY A 262 -16.39 23.22 -21.02
CA GLY A 262 -16.44 21.78 -21.28
C GLY A 262 -17.02 20.99 -20.09
N LEU A 263 -18.04 20.17 -20.33
CA LEU A 263 -18.71 19.38 -19.30
C LEU A 263 -18.23 17.92 -19.34
N VAL A 264 -17.59 17.49 -18.26
CA VAL A 264 -17.00 16.15 -18.13
C VAL A 264 -17.74 15.37 -17.05
N PHE A 265 -18.32 14.23 -17.43
CA PHE A 265 -19.06 13.36 -16.51
C PHE A 265 -18.24 12.11 -16.17
N GLN A 266 -18.21 11.77 -14.89
CA GLN A 266 -17.57 10.57 -14.36
C GLN A 266 -18.63 9.61 -13.79
N ASN A 267 -18.48 8.32 -14.09
CA ASN A 267 -19.31 7.27 -13.49
C ASN A 267 -18.88 7.07 -12.03
N ILE A 268 -19.83 7.24 -11.10
CA ILE A 268 -19.62 7.12 -9.65
C ILE A 268 -20.52 6.04 -9.03
N THR A 269 -21.11 5.16 -9.83
CA THR A 269 -22.04 4.10 -9.38
C THR A 269 -21.48 3.28 -8.22
N GLN A 270 -20.16 3.11 -8.19
CA GLN A 270 -19.43 2.33 -7.18
C GLN A 270 -18.49 3.21 -6.31
N GLY A 271 -18.67 4.53 -6.32
CA GLY A 271 -17.75 5.51 -5.72
C GLY A 271 -16.63 6.00 -6.66
N PHE A 272 -15.79 6.91 -6.18
CA PHE A 272 -14.69 7.51 -6.96
C PHE A 272 -13.47 6.60 -7.13
N ALA A 273 -13.36 5.54 -6.31
CA ALA A 273 -12.45 4.44 -6.56
C ALA A 273 -13.27 3.30 -7.15
N PRO A 274 -13.08 2.92 -8.43
CA PRO A 274 -13.71 1.72 -8.95
C PRO A 274 -13.33 0.56 -8.02
N LEU A 275 -14.32 -0.09 -7.41
CA LEU A 275 -14.09 -1.25 -6.53
C LEU A 275 -13.26 -2.35 -7.24
N ASN A 276 -13.18 -2.28 -8.57
CA ASN A 276 -12.42 -3.16 -9.44
C ASN A 276 -10.92 -2.85 -9.57
N SER A 277 -10.35 -1.81 -8.95
CA SER A 277 -8.90 -1.61 -8.97
C SER A 277 -8.37 -0.64 -7.90
N PRO A 278 -8.02 -1.10 -6.67
CA PRO A 278 -8.09 -2.46 -6.12
C PRO A 278 -9.35 -2.72 -5.25
N ALA A 279 -9.82 -3.97 -5.21
CA ALA A 279 -10.88 -4.39 -4.29
C ALA A 279 -10.26 -4.59 -2.90
N LEU A 280 -10.43 -3.63 -1.99
CA LEU A 280 -9.91 -3.69 -0.62
C LEU A 280 -10.92 -4.29 0.38
N LEU A 281 -11.58 -5.40 0.00
CA LEU A 281 -12.55 -6.10 0.85
C LEU A 281 -12.16 -7.58 1.00
N GLY A 282 -12.28 -8.13 2.21
CA GLY A 282 -12.03 -9.56 2.48
C GLY A 282 -10.60 -9.99 2.16
N VAL A 283 -10.41 -10.60 0.98
CA VAL A 283 -9.12 -10.95 0.38
C VAL A 283 -8.80 -9.90 -0.69
N PRO A 284 -7.98 -8.87 -0.39
CA PRO A 284 -7.78 -7.76 -1.31
C PRO A 284 -7.23 -8.21 -2.67
N THR A 285 -7.83 -7.75 -3.77
CA THR A 285 -7.37 -8.06 -5.13
C THR A 285 -6.90 -6.81 -5.86
N ALA A 286 -5.84 -6.97 -6.66
CA ALA A 286 -5.33 -5.96 -7.56
C ALA A 286 -4.94 -6.63 -8.89
N PRO A 287 -4.89 -5.90 -10.02
CA PRO A 287 -4.36 -6.44 -11.27
C PRO A 287 -2.92 -6.95 -11.10
N THR A 288 -2.63 -8.12 -11.66
CA THR A 288 -1.27 -8.67 -11.60
C THR A 288 -0.39 -8.00 -12.65
N ALA A 289 0.60 -7.24 -12.19
CA ALA A 289 1.55 -6.56 -13.06
C ALA A 289 2.45 -7.55 -13.84
N PRO A 290 3.01 -7.16 -15.01
CA PRO A 290 4.09 -7.90 -15.66
C PRO A 290 5.30 -8.02 -14.72
N VAL A 291 6.02 -9.14 -14.75
CA VAL A 291 7.21 -9.41 -13.90
C VAL A 291 8.37 -8.44 -14.10
N SER A 292 8.39 -7.70 -15.21
CA SER A 292 9.36 -6.63 -15.49
C SER A 292 9.02 -5.29 -14.82
N THR A 293 7.93 -5.21 -14.04
CA THR A 293 7.46 -3.97 -13.41
C THR A 293 8.38 -3.58 -12.23
N ASN A 294 8.88 -2.34 -12.25
CA ASN A 294 9.82 -1.81 -11.25
C ASN A 294 9.42 -0.41 -10.72
N ASN A 295 8.13 -0.15 -10.62
CA ASN A 295 7.58 1.13 -10.16
C ASN A 295 6.77 0.96 -8.86
N GLN A 296 6.04 2.01 -8.45
CA GLN A 296 5.30 2.04 -7.17
C GLN A 296 3.97 1.27 -7.17
N GLN A 297 3.70 0.39 -8.15
CA GLN A 297 2.49 -0.42 -8.16
C GLN A 297 2.45 -1.44 -7.00
N LEU A 298 1.25 -1.71 -6.47
CA LEU A 298 1.06 -2.75 -5.46
C LEU A 298 1.40 -4.13 -6.03
N ALA A 299 2.21 -4.90 -5.31
CA ALA A 299 2.57 -6.26 -5.69
C ALA A 299 1.46 -7.25 -5.31
N THR A 300 0.85 -7.92 -6.30
CA THR A 300 -0.08 -9.04 -6.03
C THR A 300 0.67 -10.27 -5.54
N THR A 301 0.00 -11.16 -4.80
CA THR A 301 0.59 -12.45 -4.41
C THR A 301 1.03 -13.27 -5.63
N ALA A 302 0.31 -13.18 -6.75
CA ALA A 302 0.70 -13.78 -8.03
C ALA A 302 1.98 -13.15 -8.63
N PHE A 303 2.15 -11.84 -8.56
CA PHE A 303 3.39 -11.17 -8.97
C PHE A 303 4.57 -11.60 -8.08
N VAL A 304 4.39 -11.63 -6.76
CA VAL A 304 5.43 -12.02 -5.80
C VAL A 304 5.84 -13.48 -5.97
N GLN A 305 4.88 -14.40 -6.16
CA GLN A 305 5.17 -15.81 -6.43
C GLN A 305 6.01 -15.98 -7.70
N ARG A 306 5.66 -15.25 -8.78
CA ARG A 306 6.44 -15.24 -10.02
C ARG A 306 7.84 -14.64 -9.84
N ALA A 307 7.98 -13.56 -9.07
CA ALA A 307 9.24 -12.87 -8.84
C ALA A 307 10.21 -13.65 -7.94
N LEU A 308 9.71 -14.41 -6.97
CA LEU A 308 10.52 -15.21 -6.04
C LEU A 308 11.02 -16.54 -6.63
N GLY A 309 10.74 -16.82 -7.91
CA GLY A 309 11.23 -18.02 -8.58
C GLY A 309 10.43 -19.30 -8.28
N ASN A 310 9.29 -19.19 -7.59
CA ASN A 310 8.31 -20.28 -7.61
C ASN A 310 7.76 -20.33 -9.04
N HIS A 311 8.13 -21.38 -9.78
CA HIS A 311 7.64 -21.56 -11.15
C HIS A 311 6.13 -21.39 -11.16
N SER A 312 5.62 -20.49 -12.00
CA SER A 312 4.20 -20.11 -12.04
C SER A 312 3.26 -21.29 -12.32
N SER A 313 3.81 -22.39 -12.84
CA SER A 313 3.22 -23.71 -12.97
C SER A 313 4.32 -24.72 -13.35
N VAL A 314 4.05 -26.03 -13.16
CA VAL A 314 4.84 -27.13 -13.73
C VAL A 314 3.99 -27.82 -14.80
N GLY A 315 4.38 -27.70 -16.07
CA GLY A 315 3.69 -28.32 -17.21
C GLY A 315 4.38 -29.60 -17.71
N GLY A 316 3.63 -30.56 -18.24
CA GLY A 316 4.19 -31.75 -18.90
C GLY A 316 4.34 -31.55 -20.41
N LEU A 317 5.43 -32.05 -20.99
CA LEU A 317 5.67 -32.11 -22.43
C LEU A 317 6.06 -33.54 -22.84
N ASP A 318 5.22 -34.21 -23.62
CA ASP A 318 5.41 -35.59 -24.08
C ASP A 318 5.56 -35.71 -25.61
N ALA A 319 5.33 -34.61 -26.34
CA ALA A 319 5.48 -34.48 -27.78
C ALA A 319 6.20 -33.17 -28.17
N SER A 320 6.70 -33.11 -29.41
CA SER A 320 7.30 -31.90 -29.98
C SER A 320 6.33 -30.72 -29.93
N THR A 321 6.74 -29.61 -29.32
CA THR A 321 5.86 -28.47 -28.99
C THR A 321 6.55 -27.14 -29.28
N VAL A 322 5.79 -26.15 -29.76
CA VAL A 322 6.26 -24.76 -29.90
C VAL A 322 5.68 -23.92 -28.76
N LEU A 323 6.56 -23.35 -27.94
CA LEU A 323 6.18 -22.56 -26.78
C LEU A 323 5.92 -21.10 -27.17
N THR A 324 4.97 -20.46 -26.49
CA THR A 324 4.65 -19.03 -26.62
C THR A 324 5.31 -18.22 -25.51
N ALA A 325 5.16 -16.89 -25.53
CA ALA A 325 5.66 -16.00 -24.48
C ALA A 325 5.10 -16.33 -23.08
N ASP A 326 4.00 -17.08 -22.98
CA ASP A 326 3.45 -17.53 -21.69
C ASP A 326 4.31 -18.58 -20.98
N ALA A 327 5.34 -19.12 -21.65
CA ALA A 327 6.29 -20.06 -21.06
C ALA A 327 7.29 -19.39 -20.09
N PHE A 328 7.49 -18.07 -20.18
CA PHE A 328 8.40 -17.35 -19.29
C PHE A 328 7.95 -17.41 -17.83
N GLY A 329 8.85 -17.85 -16.95
CA GLY A 329 8.62 -18.07 -15.52
C GLY A 329 7.95 -19.43 -15.20
N ARG A 330 7.91 -20.38 -16.14
CA ARG A 330 7.39 -21.74 -15.93
C ARG A 330 8.51 -22.77 -15.89
N SER A 331 8.18 -23.92 -15.31
CA SER A 331 8.98 -25.15 -15.39
C SER A 331 8.25 -26.19 -16.21
N PHE A 332 8.98 -26.96 -17.01
CA PHE A 332 8.44 -28.05 -17.81
C PHE A 332 9.15 -29.36 -17.52
N ILE A 333 8.39 -30.45 -17.41
CA ILE A 333 8.91 -31.81 -17.36
C ILE A 333 8.73 -32.42 -18.75
N ILE A 334 9.85 -32.75 -19.41
CA ILE A 334 9.85 -33.44 -20.69
C ILE A 334 9.87 -34.94 -20.41
N ASN A 335 8.84 -35.67 -20.84
CA ASN A 335 8.71 -37.10 -20.62
C ASN A 335 8.17 -37.78 -21.89
N SER A 336 9.07 -38.29 -22.72
CA SER A 336 8.70 -39.00 -23.95
C SER A 336 9.57 -40.23 -24.16
N ALA A 337 8.98 -41.28 -24.74
CA ALA A 337 9.72 -42.44 -25.22
C ALA A 337 10.30 -42.23 -26.63
N ASN A 338 9.77 -41.26 -27.37
CA ASN A 338 10.19 -40.93 -28.73
C ASN A 338 11.04 -39.65 -28.75
N PRO A 339 11.82 -39.41 -29.82
CA PRO A 339 12.52 -38.13 -29.99
C PRO A 339 11.55 -36.94 -29.99
N VAL A 340 11.83 -35.90 -29.21
CA VAL A 340 11.00 -34.69 -29.11
C VAL A 340 11.81 -33.41 -29.27
N ASN A 341 11.23 -32.46 -30.00
CA ASN A 341 11.78 -31.12 -30.22
C ASN A 341 10.89 -30.08 -29.54
N ILE A 342 11.41 -29.40 -28.52
CA ILE A 342 10.71 -28.31 -27.83
C ILE A 342 11.27 -26.98 -28.34
N THR A 343 10.45 -26.24 -29.08
CA THR A 343 10.85 -24.95 -29.65
C THR A 343 10.52 -23.83 -28.68
N LEU A 344 11.52 -23.02 -28.35
CA LEU A 344 11.39 -21.85 -27.47
C LEU A 344 10.55 -20.74 -28.11
N PRO A 345 9.93 -19.85 -27.32
CA PRO A 345 9.48 -18.57 -27.84
C PRO A 345 10.67 -17.72 -28.27
N LYS A 346 10.44 -16.71 -29.12
CA LYS A 346 11.49 -15.79 -29.55
C LYS A 346 12.03 -14.99 -28.34
N ALA A 347 13.35 -14.85 -28.20
CA ALA A 347 14.01 -14.13 -27.10
C ALA A 347 13.45 -12.71 -26.94
N SER A 348 13.23 -12.02 -28.07
CA SER A 348 12.67 -10.66 -28.12
C SER A 348 11.22 -10.53 -27.63
N THR A 349 10.49 -11.66 -27.52
CA THR A 349 9.14 -11.67 -26.92
C THR A 349 9.18 -11.83 -25.40
N GLY A 350 10.35 -12.17 -24.84
CA GLY A 350 10.64 -12.14 -23.41
C GLY A 350 11.07 -10.75 -22.95
N PHE A 351 11.11 -10.56 -21.63
CA PHE A 351 11.73 -9.42 -20.98
C PHE A 351 13.16 -9.79 -20.58
N ASN A 352 14.08 -8.80 -20.48
CA ASN A 352 15.47 -9.07 -20.11
C ASN A 352 15.54 -9.78 -18.73
N GLY A 353 16.16 -10.95 -18.68
CA GLY A 353 16.18 -11.84 -17.51
C GLY A 353 14.98 -12.78 -17.40
N GLY A 354 14.11 -12.91 -18.41
CA GLY A 354 13.01 -13.87 -18.41
C GLY A 354 13.54 -15.30 -18.50
N THR A 355 13.11 -16.18 -17.59
CA THR A 355 13.63 -17.54 -17.44
C THR A 355 12.63 -18.62 -17.85
N ILE A 356 13.11 -19.77 -18.35
CA ILE A 356 12.34 -20.99 -18.56
C ILE A 356 13.19 -22.17 -18.09
N THR A 357 12.58 -23.08 -17.32
CA THR A 357 13.27 -24.27 -16.80
C THR A 357 12.69 -25.54 -17.41
N PHE A 358 13.57 -26.47 -17.78
CA PHE A 358 13.22 -27.78 -18.31
C PHE A 358 13.91 -28.86 -17.49
N THR A 359 13.15 -29.88 -17.09
CA THR A 359 13.68 -31.13 -16.53
C THR A 359 13.34 -32.25 -17.50
N ASN A 360 14.36 -32.92 -18.02
CA ASN A 360 14.19 -34.03 -18.91
C ASN A 360 14.17 -35.36 -18.14
N VAL A 361 13.06 -36.08 -18.19
CA VAL A 361 12.94 -37.46 -17.67
C VAL A 361 12.66 -38.46 -18.80
N SER A 362 12.78 -38.02 -20.06
CA SER A 362 12.51 -38.84 -21.23
C SER A 362 13.50 -40.00 -21.37
N THR A 363 13.01 -41.14 -21.87
CA THR A 363 13.87 -42.24 -22.34
C THR A 363 14.28 -42.05 -23.80
N GLY A 364 13.49 -41.32 -24.59
CA GLY A 364 13.85 -40.87 -25.93
C GLY A 364 14.66 -39.56 -25.92
N PRO A 365 15.33 -39.18 -27.03
CA PRO A 365 16.09 -37.93 -27.12
C PRO A 365 15.20 -36.69 -26.95
N ALA A 366 15.57 -35.76 -26.06
CA ALA A 366 14.89 -34.48 -25.90
C ALA A 366 15.79 -33.34 -26.38
N THR A 367 15.27 -32.47 -27.25
CA THR A 367 16.04 -31.39 -27.85
C THR A 367 15.31 -30.06 -27.73
N ILE A 368 15.97 -29.05 -27.17
CA ILE A 368 15.49 -27.67 -27.15
C ILE A 368 15.96 -26.97 -28.43
N VAL A 369 15.01 -26.34 -29.11
CA VAL A 369 15.20 -25.68 -30.40
C VAL A 369 14.95 -24.17 -30.23
N LEU A 370 15.86 -23.35 -30.75
CA LEU A 370 15.74 -21.89 -30.75
C LEU A 370 14.84 -21.43 -31.91
N GLN A 371 14.18 -20.28 -31.75
CA GLN A 371 13.28 -19.75 -32.77
C GLN A 371 13.98 -18.73 -33.68
N GLY A 372 13.91 -18.95 -34.99
CA GLY A 372 14.45 -18.00 -35.98
C GLY A 372 15.97 -17.82 -35.88
N THR A 373 16.42 -16.58 -35.64
CA THR A 373 17.84 -16.20 -35.56
C THR A 373 18.39 -16.14 -34.13
N ASP A 374 17.60 -16.58 -33.14
CA ASP A 374 18.03 -16.57 -31.74
C ASP A 374 19.20 -17.52 -31.52
N TYR A 375 20.08 -17.19 -30.58
CA TYR A 375 21.22 -18.01 -30.19
C TYR A 375 21.43 -18.02 -28.68
N VAL A 376 22.07 -19.08 -28.17
CA VAL A 376 22.53 -19.11 -26.77
C VAL A 376 23.96 -18.59 -26.70
N ALA A 377 24.18 -17.51 -25.97
CA ALA A 377 25.49 -16.89 -25.79
C ALA A 377 26.50 -17.87 -25.18
N GLY A 378 27.70 -17.92 -25.75
CA GLY A 378 28.76 -18.83 -25.31
C GLY A 378 28.62 -20.26 -25.85
N MET A 379 27.62 -20.56 -26.68
CA MET A 379 27.45 -21.86 -27.34
C MET A 379 27.72 -21.77 -28.85
N MET A 380 28.28 -22.82 -29.43
CA MET A 380 28.38 -22.94 -30.91
C MET A 380 26.98 -23.13 -31.51
N PRO A 381 26.77 -22.79 -32.80
CA PRO A 381 25.49 -23.01 -33.47
C PRO A 381 25.12 -24.49 -33.46
N GLY A 382 23.99 -24.85 -32.84
CA GLY A 382 23.54 -26.24 -32.73
C GLY A 382 22.49 -26.43 -31.63
N GLN A 383 21.64 -27.44 -31.79
CA GLN A 383 20.50 -27.72 -30.93
C GLN A 383 20.91 -28.09 -29.48
N LEU A 384 20.09 -27.75 -28.49
CA LEU A 384 20.31 -28.10 -27.09
C LEU A 384 19.77 -29.51 -26.80
N ALA A 385 20.60 -30.54 -26.94
CA ALA A 385 20.19 -31.90 -26.58
C ALA A 385 20.31 -32.12 -25.06
N LEU A 386 19.19 -32.41 -24.40
CA LEU A 386 19.12 -32.72 -22.97
C LEU A 386 19.26 -34.23 -22.75
N LYS A 387 20.17 -34.65 -21.87
CA LYS A 387 20.24 -36.06 -21.47
C LYS A 387 19.09 -36.40 -20.53
N THR A 388 18.81 -37.69 -20.37
CA THR A 388 17.86 -38.17 -19.37
C THR A 388 18.32 -37.76 -17.97
N MET A 389 17.39 -37.28 -17.15
CA MET A 389 17.59 -36.67 -15.82
C MET A 389 18.30 -35.30 -15.81
N ASP A 390 18.58 -34.69 -16.96
CA ASP A 390 19.13 -33.33 -16.99
C ASP A 390 18.07 -32.28 -16.65
N THR A 391 18.48 -31.22 -15.96
CA THR A 391 17.69 -30.00 -15.81
C THR A 391 18.46 -28.80 -16.32
N ILE A 392 17.83 -27.95 -17.14
CA ILE A 392 18.41 -26.71 -17.64
C ILE A 392 17.48 -25.53 -17.34
N THR A 393 18.07 -24.40 -16.98
CA THR A 393 17.38 -23.11 -16.95
C THR A 393 17.99 -22.23 -18.03
N LEU A 394 17.13 -21.65 -18.87
CA LEU A 394 17.49 -20.70 -19.91
C LEU A 394 16.93 -19.34 -19.53
N SER A 395 17.74 -18.28 -19.65
CA SER A 395 17.31 -16.90 -19.46
C SER A 395 17.52 -16.08 -20.72
N THR A 396 16.71 -15.05 -20.92
CA THR A 396 16.82 -14.13 -22.06
C THR A 396 17.71 -12.95 -21.73
N GLY A 397 18.54 -12.54 -22.69
CA GLY A 397 19.28 -11.29 -22.69
C GLY A 397 18.60 -10.22 -23.53
N ALA A 398 19.32 -9.13 -23.81
CA ALA A 398 18.85 -8.12 -24.76
C ALA A 398 18.75 -8.69 -26.20
N GLY A 399 17.68 -8.36 -26.90
CA GLY A 399 17.49 -8.67 -28.32
C GLY A 399 17.17 -10.14 -28.62
N ILE A 400 18.13 -10.85 -29.23
CA ILE A 400 17.98 -12.21 -29.76
C ILE A 400 18.75 -13.27 -28.93
N THR A 401 19.20 -12.89 -27.74
CA THR A 401 20.19 -13.66 -26.96
C THR A 401 19.53 -14.48 -25.87
N TRP A 402 19.97 -15.72 -25.71
CA TRP A 402 19.67 -16.59 -24.56
C TRP A 402 20.95 -16.89 -23.76
N TYR A 403 20.82 -17.19 -22.47
CA TYR A 403 21.89 -17.66 -21.59
C TYR A 403 21.47 -18.96 -20.92
N ALA A 404 22.38 -19.93 -20.84
CA ALA A 404 22.17 -21.15 -20.05
C ALA A 404 22.69 -20.96 -18.62
N GLU A 405 21.80 -21.00 -17.64
CA GLU A 405 22.11 -20.73 -16.24
C GLU A 405 22.42 -21.99 -15.42
N GLY A 406 22.13 -23.19 -15.95
CA GLY A 406 22.42 -24.47 -15.30
C GLY A 406 22.42 -25.69 -16.23
N GLY A 407 22.60 -26.88 -15.67
CA GLY A 407 22.51 -28.17 -16.36
C GLY A 407 23.82 -28.72 -16.93
N SER A 408 23.87 -30.04 -17.18
CA SER A 408 25.05 -30.74 -17.69
C SER A 408 25.47 -30.30 -19.11
N ILE A 409 24.62 -29.52 -19.79
CA ILE A 409 24.94 -28.88 -21.07
C ILE A 409 25.93 -27.71 -20.88
N ARG A 410 25.98 -27.07 -19.69
CA ARG A 410 27.07 -26.10 -19.38
C ARG A 410 28.44 -26.79 -19.32
N ASP A 411 28.48 -28.05 -18.90
CA ASP A 411 29.74 -28.81 -18.78
C ASP A 411 30.35 -29.17 -20.14
N VAL A 412 29.57 -29.27 -21.21
CA VAL A 412 30.08 -29.66 -22.55
C VAL A 412 30.82 -28.49 -23.25
N LEU A 413 30.81 -27.27 -22.70
CA LEU A 413 31.06 -26.05 -23.50
C LEU A 413 31.99 -25.00 -22.92
N SER A 414 32.64 -25.19 -21.76
CA SER A 414 33.86 -24.41 -21.56
C SER A 414 34.93 -24.92 -22.53
N THR A 415 35.57 -24.03 -23.28
CA THR A 415 36.69 -24.36 -24.19
C THR A 415 37.73 -25.22 -23.44
N SER A 416 37.93 -24.89 -22.16
CA SER A 416 38.75 -25.59 -21.19
C SER A 416 38.34 -27.04 -20.93
N PHE A 417 37.04 -27.34 -20.89
CA PHE A 417 36.54 -28.71 -20.67
C PHE A 417 36.58 -29.56 -21.96
N LYS A 418 36.46 -28.94 -23.14
CA LYS A 418 36.70 -29.66 -24.41
C LYS A 418 38.18 -30.03 -24.57
N GLU A 419 39.10 -29.17 -24.13
CA GLU A 419 40.54 -29.49 -24.10
C GLU A 419 40.86 -30.63 -23.11
N LEU A 420 40.16 -30.67 -21.97
CA LEU A 420 40.22 -31.76 -20.98
C LEU A 420 39.72 -33.11 -21.56
N MET A 421 38.58 -33.11 -22.26
CA MET A 421 37.95 -34.32 -22.82
C MET A 421 38.57 -34.78 -24.15
N ALA A 422 39.29 -33.92 -24.87
CA ALA A 422 40.05 -34.28 -26.06
C ALA A 422 41.36 -35.04 -25.76
N GLY A 423 41.53 -35.54 -24.53
CA GLY A 423 42.67 -36.36 -24.13
C GLY A 423 43.96 -35.59 -23.85
N LYS A 424 43.94 -34.25 -23.79
CA LYS A 424 45.14 -33.47 -23.46
C LYS A 424 45.39 -33.34 -21.95
N ILE A 425 44.42 -33.64 -21.10
CA ILE A 425 44.61 -33.84 -19.66
C ILE A 425 43.77 -35.05 -19.27
N SER A 426 44.38 -36.23 -19.22
CA SER A 426 43.69 -37.44 -18.74
C SER A 426 43.71 -37.46 -17.21
N PHE A 427 42.55 -37.46 -16.56
CA PHE A 427 42.40 -37.58 -15.10
C PHE A 427 43.11 -38.80 -14.48
N GLY A 428 43.49 -39.79 -15.29
CA GLY A 428 44.35 -40.91 -14.88
C GLY A 428 45.80 -40.54 -14.52
N GLN A 429 46.25 -39.30 -14.74
CA GLN A 429 47.58 -38.80 -14.33
C GLN A 429 47.56 -37.87 -13.10
N LEU A 430 46.41 -37.69 -12.44
CA LEU A 430 46.40 -37.26 -11.04
C LEU A 430 46.66 -38.43 -10.08
N GLY A 431 46.87 -39.64 -10.62
CA GLY A 431 47.38 -40.80 -9.90
C GLY A 431 48.88 -40.67 -9.65
N LEU A 432 49.32 -41.05 -8.45
CA LEU A 432 50.72 -41.14 -8.03
C LEU A 432 51.57 -41.82 -9.11
N GLY A 433 52.19 -41.02 -9.96
CA GLY A 433 52.90 -41.46 -11.14
C GLY A 433 54.29 -41.96 -10.78
N GLY A 434 54.38 -43.22 -10.38
CA GLY A 434 55.64 -43.94 -10.21
C GLY A 434 56.09 -44.04 -8.76
N ILE A 435 56.33 -45.28 -8.33
CA ILE A 435 57.00 -45.59 -7.07
C ILE A 435 58.48 -45.20 -7.25
N GLY A 436 58.80 -43.93 -7.02
CA GLY A 436 60.15 -43.40 -7.12
C GLY A 436 60.13 -41.88 -6.90
N ALA A 437 60.71 -41.42 -5.81
CA ALA A 437 60.83 -40.00 -5.52
C ALA A 437 61.64 -39.30 -6.64
N PRO A 438 61.12 -38.25 -7.30
CA PRO A 438 61.89 -37.46 -8.26
C PRO A 438 63.07 -36.79 -7.55
N ILE A 439 64.23 -36.81 -8.21
CA ILE A 439 65.47 -36.21 -7.72
C ILE A 439 65.64 -34.79 -8.31
N LEU A 440 66.63 -34.03 -7.83
CA LEU A 440 66.90 -32.64 -8.24
C LEU A 440 66.95 -32.45 -9.77
N GLU A 441 67.55 -33.39 -10.49
CA GLU A 441 67.66 -33.36 -11.96
C GLU A 441 66.28 -33.44 -12.66
N THR A 442 65.30 -34.08 -12.02
CA THR A 442 63.92 -34.19 -12.54
C THR A 442 63.18 -32.84 -12.53
N PHE A 443 63.49 -31.98 -11.56
CA PHE A 443 62.90 -30.65 -11.41
C PHE A 443 63.68 -29.54 -12.14
N LYS A 444 64.94 -29.80 -12.52
CA LYS A 444 65.77 -28.88 -13.33
C LYS A 444 65.54 -29.03 -14.84
N ALA A 445 64.70 -29.98 -15.26
CA ALA A 445 64.25 -30.16 -16.64
C ALA A 445 62.81 -29.65 -16.82
N ILE A 446 62.35 -29.43 -18.06
CA ILE A 446 60.93 -29.20 -18.36
C ILE A 446 60.17 -30.48 -18.00
N THR A 447 59.68 -30.56 -16.76
CA THR A 447 58.94 -31.72 -16.28
C THR A 447 57.54 -31.72 -16.90
N PRO A 448 56.98 -32.87 -17.30
CA PRO A 448 55.57 -32.96 -17.65
C PRO A 448 54.68 -32.58 -16.46
N GLY A 449 53.57 -31.89 -16.74
CA GLY A 449 52.62 -31.51 -15.68
C GLY A 449 52.06 -32.75 -14.97
N GLY A 450 52.03 -32.73 -13.63
CA GLY A 450 51.63 -33.90 -12.83
C GLY A 450 51.85 -33.72 -11.33
N LEU A 451 51.27 -34.63 -10.52
CA LEU A 451 51.42 -34.66 -9.07
C LEU A 451 52.51 -35.66 -8.64
N TYR A 452 53.49 -35.19 -7.88
CA TYR A 452 54.69 -35.92 -7.46
C TYR A 452 54.82 -35.96 -5.93
N LEU A 453 55.43 -37.02 -5.40
CA LEU A 453 55.85 -37.15 -4.00
C LEU A 453 57.34 -36.84 -3.88
N ALA A 454 57.72 -35.75 -3.21
CA ALA A 454 59.10 -35.42 -2.90
C ALA A 454 59.38 -35.61 -1.40
N TYR A 455 60.58 -36.08 -1.03
CA TYR A 455 60.97 -36.29 0.37
C TYR A 455 62.11 -35.34 0.75
N GLY A 456 61.98 -34.69 1.91
CA GLY A 456 63.09 -34.02 2.59
C GLY A 456 64.04 -35.02 3.27
N ALA A 457 65.31 -34.63 3.43
CA ALA A 457 66.46 -35.45 3.79
C ALA A 457 66.30 -36.39 5.01
N LEU A 458 65.89 -37.63 4.78
CA LEU A 458 66.18 -38.80 5.63
C LEU A 458 66.46 -40.08 4.82
N VAL A 459 66.78 -39.95 3.52
CA VAL A 459 67.44 -41.00 2.74
C VAL A 459 68.91 -40.61 2.62
N PRO A 460 69.90 -41.41 3.09
CA PRO A 460 71.21 -40.89 3.48
C PRO A 460 72.17 -40.44 2.37
N ASN A 461 71.75 -40.20 1.12
CA ASN A 461 72.72 -39.96 0.04
C ASN A 461 72.33 -39.05 -1.13
N LEU A 462 71.29 -38.21 -1.02
CA LEU A 462 71.09 -37.13 -2.00
C LEU A 462 70.76 -35.81 -1.31
N ALA A 463 71.67 -34.86 -1.46
CA ALA A 463 71.42 -33.47 -1.12
C ALA A 463 70.34 -32.89 -2.05
N THR A 464 69.31 -32.25 -1.49
CA THR A 464 68.38 -31.40 -2.24
C THR A 464 68.75 -29.93 -1.98
N PRO A 465 69.70 -29.34 -2.72
CA PRO A 465 70.13 -27.96 -2.50
C PRO A 465 69.07 -26.88 -2.83
N ASP A 466 67.92 -27.23 -3.44
CA ASP A 466 66.95 -26.25 -3.95
C ASP A 466 65.48 -26.54 -3.54
N ALA A 467 65.26 -27.29 -2.45
CA ALA A 467 63.93 -27.42 -1.83
C ALA A 467 63.49 -26.08 -1.20
N PRO A 468 62.19 -25.87 -0.87
CA PRO A 468 61.79 -24.70 -0.09
C PRO A 468 62.70 -24.52 1.15
N PRO A 469 63.08 -23.28 1.51
CA PRO A 469 64.24 -22.98 2.37
C PRO A 469 64.30 -23.62 3.77
N ASP A 470 63.26 -24.30 4.23
CA ASP A 470 63.19 -24.87 5.58
C ASP A 470 62.71 -26.33 5.65
N SER A 471 62.84 -27.08 4.54
CA SER A 471 62.43 -28.49 4.47
C SER A 471 63.23 -29.39 5.43
N SER A 472 62.85 -29.38 6.70
CA SER A 472 63.50 -30.07 7.82
C SER A 472 63.15 -31.58 7.83
N GLY A 473 63.09 -32.22 6.66
CA GLY A 473 62.78 -33.65 6.53
C GLY A 473 61.30 -33.99 6.30
N ASN A 474 60.48 -33.06 5.80
CA ASN A 474 59.04 -33.27 5.61
C ASN A 474 58.68 -33.91 4.25
N VAL A 475 57.54 -34.60 4.20
CA VAL A 475 56.95 -35.10 2.95
C VAL A 475 56.31 -33.92 2.21
N LEU A 476 56.75 -33.67 0.98
CA LEU A 476 56.22 -32.63 0.10
C LEU A 476 55.42 -33.28 -1.03
N GLY A 477 54.13 -32.95 -1.11
CA GLY A 477 53.38 -33.17 -2.35
C GLY A 477 53.66 -32.02 -3.31
N VAL A 478 54.17 -32.30 -4.51
CA VAL A 478 54.54 -31.28 -5.49
C VAL A 478 53.75 -31.47 -6.78
N LEU A 479 52.93 -30.49 -7.16
CA LEU A 479 52.27 -30.42 -8.45
C LEU A 479 53.10 -29.56 -9.40
N ALA A 480 53.63 -30.16 -10.47
CA ALA A 480 54.25 -29.42 -11.56
C ALA A 480 53.18 -29.00 -12.56
N ILE A 481 53.19 -27.73 -12.95
CA ILE A 481 52.35 -27.18 -14.00
C ILE A 481 53.27 -26.54 -15.03
N THR A 482 53.20 -27.05 -16.25
CA THR A 482 54.05 -26.61 -17.36
C THR A 482 53.19 -25.88 -18.39
N PRO A 483 52.91 -24.57 -18.20
CA PRO A 483 52.07 -23.83 -19.11
C PRO A 483 52.81 -23.39 -20.39
N ARG A 484 54.15 -23.37 -20.41
CA ARG A 484 54.99 -22.91 -21.54
C ARG A 484 56.33 -23.67 -21.61
N SER A 485 57.06 -23.57 -22.73
CA SER A 485 58.36 -24.24 -22.94
C SER A 485 59.55 -23.55 -22.26
N ASP A 486 59.37 -22.36 -21.70
CA ASP A 486 60.39 -21.47 -21.14
C ASP A 486 60.33 -21.35 -19.61
N CYS A 487 59.25 -21.81 -18.97
CA CYS A 487 59.12 -21.84 -17.52
C CYS A 487 58.22 -23.00 -17.03
N THR A 488 58.52 -23.51 -15.84
CA THR A 488 57.67 -24.47 -15.11
C THR A 488 57.31 -23.90 -13.76
N TYR A 489 56.03 -23.96 -13.40
CA TYR A 489 55.55 -23.56 -12.09
C TYR A 489 55.29 -24.79 -11.23
N TYR A 490 55.58 -24.68 -9.95
CA TYR A 490 55.41 -25.75 -8.97
C TYR A 490 54.49 -25.27 -7.86
N PHE A 491 53.59 -26.13 -7.43
CA PHE A 491 52.85 -25.97 -6.18
C PHE A 491 53.29 -27.05 -5.22
N ALA A 492 53.81 -26.67 -4.06
CA ALA A 492 54.24 -27.63 -3.05
C ALA A 492 53.48 -27.44 -1.74
N PHE A 493 53.08 -28.56 -1.14
CA PHE A 493 52.46 -28.61 0.18
C PHE A 493 53.44 -29.20 1.16
N GLU A 494 53.71 -28.45 2.23
CA GLU A 494 54.51 -28.92 3.34
C GLU A 494 53.64 -29.37 4.51
N ASN A 495 53.89 -30.59 4.98
CA ASN A 495 53.31 -31.15 6.18
C ASN A 495 54.39 -31.34 7.26
N ALA A 496 54.48 -30.42 8.21
CA ALA A 496 55.44 -30.50 9.32
C ALA A 496 54.99 -31.50 10.39
N ILE A 497 55.87 -32.43 10.77
CA ILE A 497 55.64 -33.38 11.90
C ILE A 497 56.08 -32.76 13.24
N LEU A 498 56.99 -31.79 13.22
CA LEU A 498 57.51 -31.10 14.41
C LEU A 498 57.51 -29.59 14.16
N GLY A 499 56.68 -28.84 14.88
CA GLY A 499 56.60 -27.37 14.77
C GLY A 499 55.47 -26.81 13.89
N ASN A 500 54.28 -27.42 13.92
CA ASN A 500 52.93 -26.86 13.64
C ASN A 500 52.66 -25.91 12.45
N GLN A 501 53.58 -25.69 11.51
CA GLN A 501 53.35 -24.82 10.34
C GLN A 501 53.11 -25.67 9.10
N ARG A 502 51.89 -25.59 8.57
CA ARG A 502 51.56 -26.10 7.23
C ARG A 502 51.72 -24.96 6.24
N ARG A 503 52.43 -25.19 5.16
CA ARG A 503 52.78 -24.14 4.20
C ARG A 503 52.46 -24.56 2.78
N PHE A 504 52.00 -23.59 2.01
CA PHE A 504 51.76 -23.71 0.59
C PHE A 504 52.77 -22.82 -0.14
N TRP A 505 53.53 -23.45 -1.03
CA TRP A 505 54.62 -22.85 -1.75
C TRP A 505 54.32 -22.79 -3.24
N VAL A 506 54.78 -21.72 -3.87
CA VAL A 506 54.82 -21.57 -5.33
C VAL A 506 56.28 -21.50 -5.75
N GLY A 507 56.70 -22.44 -6.60
CA GLY A 507 58.02 -22.47 -7.22
C GLY A 507 57.93 -21.99 -8.66
N GLN A 508 58.95 -21.28 -9.13
CA GLN A 508 59.11 -20.91 -10.53
C GLN A 508 60.52 -21.28 -11.01
N TYR A 509 60.60 -22.06 -12.07
CA TYR A 509 61.84 -22.35 -12.79
C TYR A 509 61.86 -21.58 -14.12
N ASN A 510 62.88 -20.75 -14.33
CA ASN A 510 63.04 -19.92 -15.53
C ASN A 510 64.23 -20.39 -16.39
N LEU A 511 63.99 -20.58 -17.70
CA LEU A 511 65.02 -20.86 -18.70
C LEU A 511 65.37 -19.55 -19.41
N PRO A 512 66.33 -18.76 -18.86
CA PRO A 512 67.75 -18.94 -19.21
C PRO A 512 68.72 -18.94 -18.01
N SER A 513 68.24 -18.67 -16.79
CA SER A 513 69.09 -18.52 -15.59
C SER A 513 69.31 -19.83 -14.84
N GLY A 514 68.53 -20.87 -15.12
CA GLY A 514 68.67 -22.19 -14.50
C GLY A 514 68.32 -22.23 -13.00
N GLY A 515 67.73 -21.15 -12.47
CA GLY A 515 67.37 -21.02 -11.06
C GLY A 515 65.91 -21.38 -10.78
N LEU A 516 65.69 -22.18 -9.74
CA LEU A 516 64.38 -22.44 -9.14
C LEU A 516 64.17 -21.46 -7.98
N PHE A 517 63.10 -20.68 -8.02
CA PHE A 517 62.75 -19.71 -6.98
C PHE A 517 61.47 -20.12 -6.27
N TRP A 518 61.49 -20.18 -4.94
CA TRP A 518 60.32 -20.50 -4.12
C TRP A 518 59.76 -19.26 -3.42
N SER A 519 58.44 -19.14 -3.41
CA SER A 519 57.68 -18.14 -2.66
C SER A 519 56.64 -18.84 -1.79
N CYS A 520 56.58 -18.53 -0.51
CA CYS A 520 55.50 -19.02 0.35
C CYS A 520 54.24 -18.18 0.10
N LEU A 521 53.17 -18.81 -0.38
CA LEU A 521 51.90 -18.12 -0.67
C LEU A 521 50.97 -18.13 0.54
N LEU A 522 50.96 -19.23 1.29
CA LEU A 522 50.11 -19.39 2.45
C LEU A 522 50.85 -20.12 3.56
N THR A 523 50.81 -19.57 4.75
CA THR A 523 51.01 -20.35 5.98
C THR A 523 49.66 -20.49 6.67
N ASN A 524 49.51 -21.47 7.56
CA ASN A 524 48.35 -21.54 8.45
C ASN A 524 48.18 -20.30 9.35
N ASP A 525 49.12 -19.34 9.34
CA ASP A 525 48.99 -18.04 9.98
C ASP A 525 48.08 -17.06 9.22
N ASN A 526 47.68 -17.36 7.96
CA ASN A 526 46.91 -16.45 7.10
C ASN A 526 45.39 -16.74 7.06
N LEU A 527 44.88 -17.70 7.85
CA LEU A 527 43.44 -17.85 8.05
C LEU A 527 42.97 -16.80 9.08
N PRO A 528 41.86 -16.07 8.86
CA PRO A 528 41.47 -14.95 9.71
C PRO A 528 41.20 -15.33 11.18
N PHE A 529 41.02 -16.62 11.46
CA PHE A 529 40.90 -17.18 12.81
C PHE A 529 41.72 -18.48 12.90
N ARG A 530 42.56 -18.58 13.92
CA ARG A 530 43.45 -19.69 14.28
C ARG A 530 42.75 -20.81 15.07
N GLY A 531 41.61 -20.53 15.74
CA GLY A 531 40.89 -21.54 16.50
C GLY A 531 39.57 -21.09 17.13
N LYS A 532 38.88 -22.03 17.79
CA LYS A 532 37.66 -21.80 18.58
C LYS A 532 37.75 -22.46 19.95
N MET A 533 37.27 -21.78 20.98
CA MET A 533 37.15 -22.30 22.35
C MET A 533 35.74 -22.06 22.91
N HIS A 534 35.14 -23.08 23.50
CA HIS A 534 33.74 -23.08 23.94
C HIS A 534 33.65 -23.37 25.44
N TYR A 535 33.04 -22.47 26.21
CA TYR A 535 32.73 -22.67 27.63
C TYR A 535 31.21 -22.64 27.80
N ARG A 536 30.60 -23.76 28.20
CA ARG A 536 29.14 -23.95 28.26
C ARG A 536 28.60 -24.40 29.62
N THR A 537 29.49 -24.69 30.55
CA THR A 537 29.13 -25.13 31.90
C THR A 537 29.40 -23.98 32.85
N ALA A 538 28.51 -23.73 33.79
CA ALA A 538 28.69 -22.69 34.80
C ALA A 538 30.02 -22.85 35.54
N GLY A 539 30.75 -21.74 35.67
CA GLY A 539 32.06 -21.76 36.32
C GLY A 539 32.93 -20.58 35.91
N VAL A 540 34.09 -20.52 36.56
CA VAL A 540 35.15 -19.56 36.24
C VAL A 540 36.32 -20.34 35.65
N TYR A 541 36.69 -19.98 34.44
CA TYR A 541 37.77 -20.57 33.67
C TYR A 541 38.84 -19.52 33.37
N GLN A 542 39.99 -19.97 32.93
CA GLN A 542 41.07 -19.12 32.44
C GLN A 542 41.36 -19.49 30.99
N TRP A 543 41.45 -18.49 30.12
CA TRP A 543 41.90 -18.65 28.74
C TRP A 543 43.22 -17.91 28.54
N THR A 544 44.28 -18.66 28.28
CA THR A 544 45.58 -18.09 27.90
C THR A 544 45.57 -17.78 26.41
N VAL A 545 45.82 -16.53 26.05
CA VAL A 545 45.85 -16.06 24.66
C VAL A 545 46.99 -16.78 23.92
N PRO A 546 46.72 -17.54 22.85
CA PRO A 546 47.78 -18.27 22.14
C PRO A 546 48.81 -17.36 21.46
N ALA A 547 49.99 -17.92 21.17
CA ALA A 547 51.04 -17.18 20.49
C ALA A 547 50.57 -16.62 19.13
N GLY A 548 50.89 -15.36 18.87
CA GLY A 548 50.52 -14.65 17.63
C GLY A 548 49.07 -14.18 17.54
N VAL A 549 48.24 -14.41 18.55
CA VAL A 549 46.83 -13.96 18.57
C VAL A 549 46.74 -12.56 19.18
N THR A 550 46.34 -11.57 18.37
CA THR A 550 46.16 -10.16 18.81
C THR A 550 44.69 -9.71 18.80
N LYS A 551 43.80 -10.53 18.24
CA LYS A 551 42.36 -10.28 18.15
C LYS A 551 41.59 -11.56 18.50
N ALA A 552 40.45 -11.43 19.16
CA ALA A 552 39.52 -12.53 19.40
C ALA A 552 38.08 -12.03 19.29
N TYR A 553 37.27 -12.63 18.43
CA TYR A 553 35.83 -12.43 18.40
C TYR A 553 35.19 -13.29 19.49
N VAL A 554 34.47 -12.65 20.40
CA VAL A 554 33.89 -13.29 21.57
C VAL A 554 32.39 -13.07 21.60
N GLU A 555 31.64 -14.14 21.86
CA GLU A 555 30.22 -14.10 22.15
C GLU A 555 30.00 -14.58 23.59
N VAL A 556 29.28 -13.77 24.36
CA VAL A 556 28.97 -14.00 25.77
C VAL A 556 27.46 -14.04 25.94
N VAL A 557 26.95 -15.13 26.49
CA VAL A 557 25.53 -15.32 26.79
C VAL A 557 25.36 -15.55 28.28
N GLY A 558 24.52 -14.75 28.95
CA GLY A 558 24.19 -14.90 30.37
C GLY A 558 23.33 -16.14 30.63
N GLY A 559 23.30 -16.63 31.88
CA GLY A 559 22.40 -17.73 32.26
C GLY A 559 20.92 -17.32 32.18
N GLY A 560 20.03 -18.23 31.80
CA GLY A 560 18.59 -17.94 31.81
C GLY A 560 18.02 -18.00 33.22
N GLY A 561 16.97 -17.22 33.52
CA GLY A 561 16.25 -17.34 34.79
C GLY A 561 15.35 -18.57 34.80
N SER A 562 15.09 -19.17 35.96
CA SER A 562 14.09 -20.24 36.07
C SER A 562 12.67 -19.68 36.02
N GLY A 563 11.69 -20.53 35.72
CA GLY A 563 10.28 -20.15 35.84
C GLY A 563 9.83 -20.04 37.30
N ALA A 564 8.66 -19.45 37.52
CA ALA A 564 7.97 -19.51 38.82
C ALA A 564 7.29 -20.87 39.05
N PHE A 565 6.87 -21.14 40.28
CA PHE A 565 6.08 -22.34 40.62
C PHE A 565 4.73 -21.99 41.25
N GLY A 566 3.64 -22.38 40.57
CA GLY A 566 2.27 -21.93 40.86
C GLY A 566 1.38 -22.90 41.65
N GLY A 567 1.82 -24.14 41.88
CA GLY A 567 1.03 -25.15 42.61
C GLY A 567 -0.12 -25.81 41.83
N ASP A 568 -0.52 -27.01 42.27
CA ASP A 568 -1.59 -27.79 41.62
C ASP A 568 -2.96 -27.33 42.15
N GLY A 569 -3.69 -26.55 41.34
CA GLY A 569 -5.07 -26.15 41.66
C GLY A 569 -5.32 -24.64 41.83
N SER A 570 -4.31 -23.78 41.67
CA SER A 570 -4.53 -22.33 41.73
C SER A 570 -5.30 -21.82 40.52
N THR A 571 -6.52 -21.32 40.76
CA THR A 571 -7.39 -20.69 39.75
C THR A 571 -7.11 -19.19 39.57
N THR A 572 -6.29 -18.59 40.44
CA THR A 572 -6.03 -17.15 40.49
C THR A 572 -4.56 -16.75 40.37
N ILE A 573 -3.61 -17.69 40.57
CA ILE A 573 -2.17 -17.41 40.52
C ILE A 573 -1.50 -18.32 39.48
N GLY A 574 -1.06 -17.75 38.35
CA GLY A 574 -0.31 -18.46 37.32
C GLY A 574 1.20 -18.24 37.46
N ALA A 575 2.00 -19.26 37.18
CA ALA A 575 3.46 -19.17 37.17
C ALA A 575 4.02 -18.64 35.84
N GLY A 576 4.69 -17.50 35.83
CA GLY A 576 5.36 -16.96 34.65
C GLY A 576 6.69 -17.63 34.32
N GLY A 577 7.11 -17.52 33.06
CA GLY A 577 8.41 -18.00 32.59
C GLY A 577 9.56 -17.07 32.99
N GLY A 578 10.74 -17.64 33.19
CA GLY A 578 11.99 -16.91 33.42
C GLY A 578 12.49 -16.23 32.14
N GLY A 579 13.19 -15.12 32.29
CA GLY A 579 13.78 -14.38 31.18
C GLY A 579 15.00 -15.12 30.61
N GLY A 580 15.25 -14.96 29.32
CA GLY A 580 16.49 -15.39 28.70
C GLY A 580 17.67 -14.51 29.12
N GLY A 581 18.88 -15.05 29.07
CA GLY A 581 20.12 -14.31 29.34
C GLY A 581 20.39 -13.20 28.32
N GLY A 582 21.23 -12.24 28.72
CA GLY A 582 21.77 -11.23 27.81
C GLY A 582 22.69 -11.86 26.76
N ILE A 583 22.94 -11.15 25.67
CA ILE A 583 23.90 -11.52 24.63
C ILE A 583 24.84 -10.34 24.42
N SER A 584 26.15 -10.56 24.43
CA SER A 584 27.15 -9.54 24.12
C SER A 584 28.23 -10.12 23.21
N ASN A 585 28.45 -9.47 22.06
CA ASN A 585 29.45 -9.91 21.09
C ASN A 585 30.48 -8.80 20.89
N ARG A 586 31.77 -9.14 20.86
CA ARG A 586 32.85 -8.16 20.72
C ARG A 586 34.05 -8.71 19.95
N LEU A 587 34.66 -7.89 19.10
CA LEU A 587 36.02 -8.13 18.62
C LEU A 587 37.04 -7.52 19.61
N CYS A 588 37.60 -8.35 20.49
CA CYS A 588 38.52 -7.96 21.53
C CYS A 588 39.95 -7.82 20.98
N THR A 589 40.67 -6.77 21.37
CA THR A 589 42.14 -6.71 21.24
C THR A 589 42.75 -7.46 22.42
N VAL A 590 43.55 -8.49 22.15
CA VAL A 590 44.16 -9.34 23.16
C VAL A 590 45.68 -9.34 23.01
N VAL A 591 46.39 -9.70 24.07
CA VAL A 591 47.86 -9.72 24.10
C VAL A 591 48.31 -11.18 24.16
N PRO A 592 49.13 -11.68 23.21
CA PRO A 592 49.65 -13.05 23.25
C PRO A 592 50.27 -13.38 24.61
N GLY A 593 49.93 -14.55 25.17
CA GLY A 593 50.43 -15.03 26.46
C GLY A 593 49.71 -14.46 27.69
N SER A 594 48.83 -13.45 27.56
CA SER A 594 48.03 -12.99 28.68
C SER A 594 46.95 -14.00 29.05
N VAL A 595 46.51 -13.97 30.31
CA VAL A 595 45.43 -14.84 30.82
C VAL A 595 44.18 -14.01 31.02
N ILE A 596 43.08 -14.42 30.39
CA ILE A 596 41.78 -13.76 30.49
C ILE A 596 40.83 -14.68 31.26
N SER A 597 40.21 -14.13 32.31
CA SER A 597 39.17 -14.83 33.06
C SER A 597 37.91 -14.96 32.23
N VAL A 598 37.36 -16.17 32.15
CA VAL A 598 36.11 -16.47 31.45
C VAL A 598 35.09 -16.95 32.47
N THR A 599 34.00 -16.23 32.65
CA THR A 599 32.93 -16.62 33.57
C THR A 599 31.71 -17.05 32.77
N VAL A 600 31.22 -18.25 33.06
CA VAL A 600 29.93 -18.74 32.56
C VAL A 600 28.93 -18.68 33.71
N GLY A 601 27.89 -17.88 33.55
CA GLY A 601 26.82 -17.73 34.53
C GLY A 601 25.94 -18.98 34.59
N ALA A 602 25.62 -19.43 35.80
CA ALA A 602 24.70 -20.54 36.00
C ALA A 602 23.27 -20.20 35.56
N GLY A 603 22.53 -21.18 35.07
CA GLY A 603 21.09 -21.07 34.93
C GLY A 603 20.42 -20.88 36.29
N GLY A 604 19.33 -20.13 36.33
CA GLY A 604 18.52 -20.00 37.54
C GLY A 604 18.04 -21.37 38.00
N ALA A 605 18.21 -21.68 39.28
CA ALA A 605 17.79 -22.97 39.82
C ALA A 605 16.26 -23.10 39.83
N ALA A 606 15.75 -24.33 39.65
CA ALA A 606 14.33 -24.61 39.78
C ALA A 606 13.85 -24.33 41.21
N VAL A 607 12.67 -23.73 41.35
CA VAL A 607 12.01 -23.54 42.64
C VAL A 607 10.99 -24.66 42.88
N THR A 608 10.92 -25.15 44.12
CA THR A 608 10.10 -26.31 44.51
C THR A 608 8.98 -25.95 45.49
N VAL A 609 8.97 -24.72 46.02
CA VAL A 609 7.94 -24.25 46.95
C VAL A 609 6.87 -23.51 46.16
N GLU A 610 5.62 -23.91 46.37
CA GLU A 610 4.48 -23.27 45.71
C GLU A 610 4.39 -21.80 46.09
N GLY A 611 4.17 -20.94 45.09
CA GLY A 611 4.11 -19.49 45.29
C GLY A 611 5.43 -18.77 45.01
N ASP A 612 6.55 -19.51 44.96
CA ASP A 612 7.87 -18.88 44.80
C ASP A 612 8.08 -18.34 43.39
N PRO A 613 8.64 -17.12 43.26
CA PRO A 613 9.16 -16.63 42.00
C PRO A 613 10.38 -17.46 41.58
N GLY A 614 10.67 -17.47 40.28
CA GLY A 614 11.89 -18.06 39.77
C GLY A 614 13.14 -17.37 40.28
N ILE A 615 14.27 -18.06 40.16
CA ILE A 615 15.60 -17.59 40.50
C ILE A 615 16.26 -17.02 39.24
N ALA A 616 16.94 -15.88 39.37
CA ALA A 616 17.65 -15.27 38.25
C ALA A 616 18.87 -16.11 37.81
N GLY A 617 19.19 -16.05 36.52
CA GLY A 617 20.43 -16.61 36.00
C GLY A 617 21.65 -15.77 36.40
N GLY A 618 22.82 -16.39 36.37
CA GLY A 618 24.11 -15.76 36.59
C GLY A 618 24.63 -14.99 35.38
N THR A 619 25.51 -14.03 35.64
CA THR A 619 26.21 -13.25 34.60
C THR A 619 27.36 -14.07 34.00
N SER A 620 27.47 -14.03 32.67
CA SER A 620 28.66 -14.51 31.95
C SER A 620 29.55 -13.35 31.54
N SER A 621 30.86 -13.55 31.43
CA SER A 621 31.80 -12.51 31.01
C SER A 621 33.07 -13.07 30.36
N PHE A 622 33.69 -12.23 29.54
CA PHE A 622 35.02 -12.45 29.01
C PHE A 622 35.94 -11.31 29.45
N GLY A 623 36.68 -11.55 30.53
CA GLY A 623 37.51 -10.54 31.20
C GLY A 623 36.71 -9.26 31.51
N SER A 624 37.36 -8.11 31.29
CA SER A 624 36.74 -6.79 31.34
C SER A 624 36.19 -6.33 29.97
N PHE A 625 36.25 -7.16 28.93
CA PHE A 625 35.91 -6.75 27.57
C PHE A 625 34.40 -6.64 27.34
N CYS A 626 33.66 -7.69 27.72
CA CYS A 626 32.21 -7.74 27.58
C CYS A 626 31.61 -8.73 28.59
N SER A 627 30.34 -8.51 28.92
CA SER A 627 29.56 -9.33 29.82
C SER A 627 28.11 -9.40 29.40
N ALA A 628 27.39 -10.42 29.87
CA ALA A 628 25.97 -10.55 29.68
C ALA A 628 25.33 -10.99 30.98
N THR A 629 24.41 -10.19 31.50
CA THR A 629 23.69 -10.54 32.73
C THR A 629 22.75 -11.70 32.50
N GLY A 630 22.47 -12.46 33.55
CA GLY A 630 21.46 -13.50 33.48
C GLY A 630 20.04 -12.93 33.40
N GLY A 631 19.13 -13.73 32.87
CA GLY A 631 17.71 -13.39 32.84
C GLY A 631 17.08 -13.42 34.24
N ARG A 632 16.06 -12.60 34.48
CA ARG A 632 15.35 -12.62 35.76
C ARG A 632 14.53 -13.91 35.89
N GLY A 633 14.33 -14.37 37.12
CA GLY A 633 13.42 -15.48 37.39
C GLY A 633 11.96 -15.11 37.16
N GLY A 634 11.16 -16.10 36.76
CA GLY A 634 9.72 -15.98 36.49
C GLY A 634 8.95 -15.36 37.64
N VAL A 635 7.90 -14.59 37.35
CA VAL A 635 7.07 -13.94 38.38
C VAL A 635 5.69 -14.59 38.40
N MET A 636 5.01 -14.51 39.54
CA MET A 636 3.61 -14.91 39.62
C MET A 636 2.74 -13.89 38.86
N ASN A 637 1.82 -14.39 38.04
CA ASN A 637 0.89 -13.63 37.20
C ASN A 637 1.53 -12.70 36.16
N ASN A 638 2.83 -12.80 35.92
CA ASN A 638 3.52 -12.01 34.89
C ASN A 638 4.78 -12.71 34.36
N GLY A 639 5.29 -12.30 33.21
CA GLY A 639 6.58 -12.75 32.69
C GLY A 639 7.78 -12.06 33.35
N ALA A 640 8.98 -12.62 33.14
CA ALA A 640 10.22 -12.05 33.66
C ALA A 640 11.01 -11.27 32.61
N GLN A 641 11.69 -10.21 33.06
CA GLN A 641 12.61 -9.45 32.22
C GLN A 641 13.82 -10.29 31.81
N SER A 642 14.32 -10.02 30.62
CA SER A 642 15.49 -10.68 30.06
C SER A 642 16.78 -10.03 30.54
N GLY A 643 17.89 -10.76 30.42
CA GLY A 643 19.23 -10.25 30.72
C GLY A 643 19.70 -9.26 29.66
N VAL A 644 20.78 -8.54 29.94
CA VAL A 644 21.30 -7.45 29.11
C VAL A 644 22.78 -7.70 28.83
N GLY A 645 23.18 -7.61 27.57
CA GLY A 645 24.58 -7.55 27.16
C GLY A 645 25.20 -6.19 27.46
N ALA A 646 26.48 -6.16 27.84
CA ALA A 646 27.23 -4.94 28.11
C ALA A 646 28.68 -5.04 27.60
N GLY A 647 29.21 -3.93 27.09
CA GLY A 647 30.59 -3.83 26.64
C GLY A 647 30.88 -4.48 25.28
N GLY A 648 29.92 -5.14 24.64
CA GLY A 648 30.07 -5.66 23.29
C GLY A 648 29.91 -4.59 22.21
N ASP A 649 30.40 -4.88 21.00
CA ASP A 649 30.07 -4.15 19.78
C ASP A 649 28.60 -4.38 19.39
N PHE A 650 28.04 -5.52 19.80
CA PHE A 650 26.63 -5.83 19.76
C PHE A 650 26.16 -6.28 21.14
N ASN A 651 25.03 -5.75 21.60
CA ASN A 651 24.42 -6.11 22.88
C ASN A 651 22.93 -6.33 22.69
N ALA A 652 22.44 -7.49 23.10
CA ALA A 652 21.06 -7.90 22.95
C ALA A 652 20.65 -8.83 24.10
N SER A 653 19.57 -9.57 23.88
CA SER A 653 18.97 -10.47 24.84
C SER A 653 18.26 -11.63 24.13
N LEU A 654 18.20 -12.80 24.77
CA LEU A 654 17.45 -13.96 24.25
C LEU A 654 15.92 -13.82 24.36
N GLY A 655 15.44 -12.76 25.02
CA GLY A 655 14.03 -12.40 25.07
C GLY A 655 13.38 -12.59 26.44
N LEU A 656 12.22 -11.96 26.62
CA LEU A 656 11.46 -11.95 27.87
C LEU A 656 10.85 -13.32 28.15
N GLY A 657 10.68 -13.65 29.43
CA GLY A 657 9.80 -14.73 29.85
C GLY A 657 8.35 -14.29 29.71
N PHE A 658 7.45 -15.22 29.39
CA PHE A 658 6.05 -14.89 29.14
C PHE A 658 5.17 -15.07 30.38
N PRO A 659 4.05 -14.34 30.47
CA PRO A 659 3.06 -14.55 31.50
C PRO A 659 2.39 -15.94 31.37
N PRO A 660 1.71 -16.40 32.42
CA PRO A 660 0.93 -17.64 32.40
C PRO A 660 -0.15 -17.62 31.31
N VAL A 661 -0.46 -18.79 30.74
CA VAL A 661 -1.49 -18.98 29.71
C VAL A 661 -2.65 -19.78 30.30
N ARG A 662 -3.92 -19.46 29.99
CA ARG A 662 -5.05 -20.26 30.49
C ARG A 662 -5.16 -21.61 29.77
N ASN A 663 -5.62 -22.63 30.49
CA ASN A 663 -5.95 -23.93 29.90
C ASN A 663 -7.11 -23.80 28.89
N SER A 664 -7.24 -24.77 27.99
CA SER A 664 -8.30 -24.80 26.96
C SER A 664 -9.72 -24.83 27.55
N ALA A 665 -9.87 -25.29 28.79
CA ALA A 665 -11.14 -25.29 29.52
C ALA A 665 -11.45 -23.96 30.25
N GLY A 666 -10.52 -23.00 30.29
CA GLY A 666 -10.66 -21.73 31.03
C GLY A 666 -10.68 -21.86 32.56
N THR A 667 -10.43 -23.05 33.11
CA THR A 667 -10.55 -23.41 34.53
C THR A 667 -9.24 -23.33 35.33
N GLY A 668 -8.10 -23.07 34.69
CA GLY A 668 -6.81 -22.93 35.40
C GLY A 668 -5.68 -22.37 34.54
N ASN A 669 -4.60 -21.90 35.20
CA ASN A 669 -3.45 -21.30 34.53
C ASN A 669 -2.35 -22.35 34.28
N TRP A 670 -1.89 -22.47 33.04
CA TRP A 670 -0.67 -23.17 32.64
C TRP A 670 0.49 -22.18 32.73
N GLY A 671 1.66 -22.66 33.13
CA GLY A 671 2.79 -21.77 33.28
C GLY A 671 3.26 -21.17 31.95
N GLY A 672 3.82 -19.96 32.03
CA GLY A 672 4.29 -19.22 30.86
C GLY A 672 5.62 -19.75 30.33
N PRO A 673 5.86 -19.73 29.01
CA PRO A 673 7.12 -20.17 28.43
C PRO A 673 8.28 -19.24 28.84
N GLY A 674 9.45 -19.81 29.03
CA GLY A 674 10.68 -19.06 29.28
C GLY A 674 11.22 -18.36 28.01
N GLY A 675 12.02 -17.31 28.21
CA GLY A 675 12.65 -16.56 27.12
C GLY A 675 13.64 -17.41 26.32
N GLY A 676 13.71 -17.19 25.00
CA GLY A 676 14.57 -17.96 24.08
C GLY A 676 13.85 -19.01 23.22
N GLY A 677 12.55 -19.26 23.45
CA GLY A 677 11.64 -19.87 22.47
C GLY A 677 11.55 -21.40 22.43
N GLU A 678 12.28 -22.13 23.28
CA GLU A 678 12.22 -23.62 23.31
C GLU A 678 11.50 -24.19 24.54
N SER A 679 11.18 -23.36 25.54
CA SER A 679 10.42 -23.81 26.72
C SER A 679 8.93 -23.87 26.40
N ALA A 680 8.31 -25.05 26.51
CA ALA A 680 6.88 -25.24 26.26
C ALA A 680 6.02 -24.92 27.50
N PHE A 681 4.76 -24.56 27.27
CA PHE A 681 3.74 -24.43 28.33
C PHE A 681 3.39 -25.83 28.86
N ALA A 682 3.77 -26.17 30.08
CA ALA A 682 3.47 -27.52 30.58
C ALA A 682 3.43 -27.65 32.09
N ALA A 683 2.44 -28.42 32.56
CA ALA A 683 2.30 -28.81 33.95
C ALA A 683 3.41 -29.78 34.43
N LEU A 684 3.95 -30.63 33.54
CA LEU A 684 4.84 -31.76 33.90
C LEU A 684 6.06 -31.93 32.97
N ASP A 685 6.38 -30.98 32.09
CA ASP A 685 7.44 -31.15 31.09
C ASP A 685 8.82 -31.44 31.73
N THR A 686 9.56 -32.40 31.22
CA THR A 686 10.92 -32.73 31.68
C THR A 686 11.99 -32.34 30.66
N SER A 687 11.63 -31.55 29.64
CA SER A 687 12.53 -31.10 28.59
C SER A 687 13.75 -30.39 29.15
N ILE A 688 14.91 -30.76 28.60
CA ILE A 688 16.18 -30.10 28.85
C ILE A 688 16.31 -29.02 27.78
N LEU A 689 16.52 -27.78 28.20
CA LEU A 689 16.74 -26.65 27.30
C LEU A 689 18.00 -26.91 26.46
N THR A 690 17.89 -26.77 25.13
CA THR A 690 18.98 -27.19 24.24
C THR A 690 19.98 -26.08 23.90
N ARG A 691 19.63 -24.81 24.20
CA ARG A 691 20.53 -23.67 23.99
C ARG A 691 20.93 -22.99 25.30
N PRO A 692 22.20 -22.57 25.42
CA PRO A 692 22.66 -21.77 26.56
C PRO A 692 21.85 -20.48 26.75
N GLY A 693 21.66 -20.09 28.01
CA GLY A 693 21.00 -18.84 28.40
C GLY A 693 19.48 -18.81 28.28
N MET A 694 18.84 -19.90 27.86
CA MET A 694 17.37 -19.98 27.79
C MET A 694 16.72 -19.91 29.17
N GLY A 695 15.63 -19.14 29.26
CA GLY A 695 14.80 -19.09 30.45
C GLY A 695 13.98 -20.36 30.62
N GLY A 696 13.80 -20.80 31.87
CA GLY A 696 12.92 -21.91 32.21
C GLY A 696 11.45 -21.50 32.22
N GLY A 697 10.56 -22.40 31.80
CA GLY A 697 9.12 -22.19 31.84
C GLY A 697 8.57 -22.21 33.28
N GLY A 698 7.57 -21.38 33.52
CA GLY A 698 6.76 -21.44 34.73
C GLY A 698 5.96 -22.75 34.75
N ARG A 699 5.66 -23.28 35.94
CA ARG A 699 4.96 -24.57 36.07
C ARG A 699 3.92 -24.58 37.17
N SER A 700 2.92 -25.44 37.01
CA SER A 700 1.84 -25.65 37.97
C SER A 700 1.92 -26.99 38.71
N LYS A 701 2.79 -27.94 38.32
CA LYS A 701 2.95 -29.20 39.07
C LYS A 701 4.43 -29.50 39.35
N THR A 702 4.71 -30.08 40.51
CA THR A 702 6.02 -30.56 41.01
C THR A 702 7.10 -29.51 41.35
N ARG A 703 7.55 -28.69 40.41
CA ARG A 703 8.59 -27.65 40.55
C ARG A 703 8.62 -26.76 39.31
N SER A 704 9.35 -25.64 39.30
CA SER A 704 9.62 -24.87 38.08
C SER A 704 10.70 -25.49 37.18
N GLN A 705 10.83 -25.02 35.92
CA GLN A 705 11.96 -25.38 35.06
C GLN A 705 13.17 -24.50 35.40
N ALA A 706 14.33 -25.11 35.61
CA ALA A 706 15.59 -24.37 35.70
C ALA A 706 15.90 -23.67 34.38
N GLY A 707 16.57 -22.51 34.44
CA GLY A 707 17.14 -21.89 33.27
C GLY A 707 18.38 -22.65 32.79
N ALA A 708 18.78 -22.44 31.53
CA ALA A 708 20.03 -22.98 31.02
C ALA A 708 21.22 -22.12 31.45
N ASP A 709 22.36 -22.76 31.71
CA ASP A 709 23.65 -22.08 31.88
C ASP A 709 23.94 -21.19 30.67
N GLY A 710 24.68 -20.11 30.91
CA GLY A 710 25.18 -19.25 29.84
C GLY A 710 26.27 -19.92 29.02
N CYS A 711 26.93 -19.15 28.17
CA CYS A 711 28.14 -19.62 27.49
C CYS A 711 29.08 -18.48 27.11
N VAL A 712 30.34 -18.84 26.85
CA VAL A 712 31.32 -17.97 26.19
C VAL A 712 31.96 -18.71 25.03
N PHE A 713 31.86 -18.14 23.84
CA PHE A 713 32.51 -18.62 22.62
C PHE A 713 33.62 -17.66 22.23
N ILE A 714 34.83 -18.17 22.04
CA ILE A 714 36.00 -17.39 21.61
C ILE A 714 36.43 -17.92 20.25
N THR A 715 36.50 -17.05 19.25
CA THR A 715 37.06 -17.32 17.92
C THR A 715 38.24 -16.38 17.71
N TYR A 716 39.45 -16.90 17.56
CA TYR A 716 40.69 -16.11 17.64
C TYR A 716 41.72 -16.57 16.62
#